data_AF-A0A817PZU3-F1
#
_entry.id   AF-A0A817PZU3-F1
#
_cell.length_a   1.000
_cell.length_b   1.000
_cell.length_c   1.000
_cell.angle_alpha   90.00
_cell.angle_beta   90.00
_cell.angle_gamma   90.00
#
_symmetry.space_group_name_H-M   'P 1'
#
loop_
_entity.id
_entity.type
_entity.pdbx_description
1 polymer ?
#
loop_
_entity_poly.entity_id
_entity_poly.type
_entity_poly.pdbx_seq_one_letter_code
_entity_poly.pdbx_strand_id
1 'polypeptide(L)'
;MQIDYDLHPLCSSNYVKLQELKNPPLNRFLPTDFRALAPQLFHSFTYLCQVSDDYIKKSLISFNASSLVIKESFSQETFNVEIDTFKDTFISSTSRSFARNLAIILNITWSNGIISSRRTNFLFHLAGTNALFTLQFSPLAYLRPENMNELCICSISMRCFSPMSIYFSNDTYLNKLLEVPDFYTGCLQTESIRYSSLMCLFNQSCVDLISFWLNISTLNTLDIHNLNHFSVNATIESIQNEMFVDRWKVSSSHRAFYEQCRPDYCTYTLIEHKSIWLIITIIFGLIGGLMKILKLILPHFVHYIFVLNFCFHHRKNRNMVPKISFPKFSFRSILRRFSRLNLFSSNSSNQNNEHELHDQLLATRIFLIVFIVSVIILTIYSSQVQLTKTVTINNPSIEQYFSLYKIHSETVACPCENIAIQRKTFISLQATFHQVCQSNFVNLNWLYGIYYTSMNREIYVNDFRLIGSSIFGTILSLCQLSFMTVNDGLVDFNAASFVSVKVISEKQLLMQSESLIDVFISTSENAFINALQLVRDTTYANSLLSGFDTSTSVELFSINEKLFKVSLLPRRYNLSTSCTCYNDPTCIEPAGIYNNESKMSLIYEIPGIYVGCYMVEATLKSSLAFLYNQSEIDKFREIIQFDLYSHIQWTTTALNASQYSQYNQTTPIKFIMQKLTTESWHKSINYSAYYKQCHPIECKYIYYVKYDIIYIITTITGLIGGLVTFYYWIIPLIIKLIRRYCLRRTHNTTNQVTPIETISLN
;
A
#
# COMPACT_ATOMS: atom_id res chain seq x y z
N MET A 1 0.41 14.02 15.70
CA MET A 1 0.18 15.05 14.66
C MET A 1 -1.30 15.35 14.67
N GLN A 2 -1.69 16.61 14.59
CA GLN A 2 -3.07 17.02 14.44
C GLN A 2 -3.16 17.89 13.18
N ILE A 3 -4.13 17.59 12.33
CA ILE A 3 -4.43 18.31 11.10
C ILE A 3 -5.81 18.94 11.27
N ASP A 4 -5.86 20.26 11.25
CA ASP A 4 -7.06 21.07 11.19
C ASP A 4 -7.08 21.82 9.85
N TYR A 5 -8.21 22.45 9.51
CA TYR A 5 -8.37 23.18 8.26
C TYR A 5 -9.37 24.32 8.39
N ASP A 6 -9.21 25.32 7.54
CA ASP A 6 -10.20 26.36 7.29
C ASP A 6 -10.78 26.15 5.89
N LEU A 7 -12.11 26.11 5.80
CA LEU A 7 -12.80 26.11 4.53
C LEU A 7 -12.78 27.51 3.90
N HIS A 8 -12.99 27.54 2.59
CA HIS A 8 -13.10 28.74 1.80
C HIS A 8 -14.17 29.69 2.38
N PRO A 9 -13.95 31.02 2.40
CA PRO A 9 -14.85 31.99 3.01
C PRO A 9 -16.31 31.91 2.55
N LEU A 10 -16.54 31.42 1.32
CA LEU A 10 -17.88 31.13 0.80
C LEU A 10 -18.69 30.22 1.75
N CYS A 11 -18.06 29.18 2.31
CA CYS A 11 -18.73 28.13 3.09
C CYS A 11 -19.25 28.63 4.45
N SER A 12 -18.74 29.76 4.96
CA SER A 12 -19.18 30.40 6.21
C SER A 12 -19.92 31.72 6.00
N SER A 13 -20.10 32.13 4.74
CA SER A 13 -20.67 33.43 4.39
C SER A 13 -22.21 33.48 4.47
N ASN A 14 -22.77 34.70 4.49
CA ASN A 14 -24.22 34.90 4.40
C ASN A 14 -24.81 34.50 3.03
N TYR A 15 -24.00 34.28 2.00
CA TYR A 15 -24.47 33.78 0.69
C TYR A 15 -25.10 32.39 0.80
N VAL A 16 -24.71 31.59 1.80
CA VAL A 16 -25.33 30.31 2.14
C VAL A 16 -26.83 30.45 2.42
N LYS A 17 -27.28 31.60 2.97
CA LYS A 17 -28.70 31.86 3.27
C LYS A 17 -29.54 32.11 2.01
N LEU A 18 -28.93 32.38 0.87
CA LEU A 18 -29.66 32.57 -0.39
C LEU A 18 -30.35 31.30 -0.89
N GLN A 19 -30.01 30.14 -0.32
CA GLN A 19 -30.74 28.90 -0.55
C GLN A 19 -32.20 28.94 -0.06
N GLU A 20 -32.54 29.85 0.86
CA GLU A 20 -33.89 30.01 1.42
C GLU A 20 -34.83 30.81 0.49
N LEU A 21 -34.30 31.36 -0.60
CA LEU A 21 -35.09 32.10 -1.57
C LEU A 21 -36.11 31.20 -2.27
N LYS A 22 -37.36 31.66 -2.33
CA LYS A 22 -38.40 30.97 -3.06
C LYS A 22 -38.08 30.95 -4.54
N ASN A 23 -38.14 29.76 -5.13
CA ASN A 23 -37.91 29.58 -6.56
C ASN A 23 -38.95 30.34 -7.39
N PRO A 24 -38.51 31.18 -8.34
CA PRO A 24 -39.45 31.85 -9.22
C PRO A 24 -40.07 30.85 -10.21
N PRO A 25 -41.28 31.13 -10.74
CA PRO A 25 -41.95 30.23 -11.66
C PRO A 25 -41.18 30.16 -12.99
N LEU A 26 -40.76 28.94 -13.37
CA LEU A 26 -39.88 28.68 -14.52
C LEU A 26 -40.49 29.04 -15.89
N ASN A 27 -41.80 29.23 -15.98
CA ASN A 27 -42.46 29.63 -17.22
C ASN A 27 -42.20 31.10 -17.61
N ARG A 28 -41.62 31.90 -16.71
CA ARG A 28 -41.32 33.32 -16.94
C ARG A 28 -39.85 33.61 -17.27
N PHE A 29 -39.00 32.59 -17.27
CA PHE A 29 -37.55 32.76 -17.38
C PHE A 29 -36.95 31.78 -18.37
N LEU A 30 -35.89 32.23 -19.05
CA LEU A 30 -35.07 31.36 -19.87
C LEU A 30 -34.24 30.41 -18.98
N PRO A 31 -33.86 29.23 -19.49
CA PRO A 31 -32.95 28.32 -18.78
C PRO A 31 -31.58 28.91 -18.43
N THR A 32 -31.23 30.08 -19.00
CA THR A 32 -29.99 30.82 -18.75
C THR A 32 -30.20 32.06 -17.87
N ASP A 33 -31.43 32.32 -17.40
CA ASP A 33 -31.73 33.49 -16.59
C ASP A 33 -31.18 33.35 -15.17
N PHE A 34 -30.31 34.26 -14.77
CA PHE A 34 -29.66 34.24 -13.46
C PHE A 34 -30.69 34.20 -12.31
N ARG A 35 -31.81 34.92 -12.41
CA ARG A 35 -32.80 34.99 -11.33
C ARG A 35 -33.50 33.65 -11.10
N ALA A 36 -33.65 32.85 -12.15
CA ALA A 36 -34.26 31.52 -12.06
C ALA A 36 -33.32 30.44 -11.51
N LEU A 37 -32.01 30.62 -11.72
CA LEU A 37 -30.98 29.66 -11.34
C LEU A 37 -30.31 29.96 -10.01
N ALA A 38 -30.19 31.24 -9.63
CA ALA A 38 -29.41 31.69 -8.48
C ALA A 38 -29.79 30.97 -7.16
N PRO A 39 -31.06 30.83 -6.76
CA PRO A 39 -31.40 30.13 -5.52
C PRO A 39 -30.86 28.69 -5.48
N GLN A 40 -30.98 27.96 -6.58
CA GLN A 40 -30.47 26.58 -6.67
C GLN A 40 -28.95 26.53 -6.72
N LEU A 41 -28.32 27.51 -7.37
CA LEU A 41 -26.87 27.64 -7.44
C LEU A 41 -26.27 27.82 -6.04
N PHE A 42 -26.79 28.78 -5.26
CA PHE A 42 -26.32 29.01 -3.90
C PHE A 42 -26.63 27.84 -2.97
N HIS A 43 -27.76 27.17 -3.16
CA HIS A 43 -28.06 25.93 -2.42
C HIS A 43 -27.05 24.81 -2.71
N SER A 44 -26.64 24.67 -3.98
CA SER A 44 -25.65 23.68 -4.37
C SER A 44 -24.23 24.03 -3.86
N PHE A 45 -23.86 25.32 -3.77
CA PHE A 45 -22.63 25.73 -3.07
C PHE A 45 -22.63 25.27 -1.60
N THR A 46 -23.72 25.52 -0.89
CA THR A 46 -23.86 25.11 0.52
C THR A 46 -23.66 23.60 0.68
N TYR A 47 -24.33 22.79 -0.14
CA TYR A 47 -24.18 21.35 -0.07
C TYR A 47 -22.77 20.87 -0.41
N LEU A 48 -22.12 21.46 -1.41
CA LEU A 48 -20.74 21.09 -1.75
C LEU A 48 -19.76 21.40 -0.61
N CYS A 49 -19.93 22.54 0.07
CA CYS A 49 -19.17 22.85 1.28
C CYS A 49 -19.40 21.81 2.38
N GLN A 50 -20.66 21.44 2.66
CA GLN A 50 -21.00 20.44 3.69
C GLN A 50 -20.45 19.05 3.37
N VAL A 51 -20.61 18.60 2.13
CA VAL A 51 -20.11 17.29 1.69
C VAL A 51 -18.58 17.25 1.74
N SER A 52 -17.92 18.35 1.39
CA SER A 52 -16.46 18.45 1.49
C SER A 52 -15.98 18.38 2.94
N ASP A 53 -16.63 19.13 3.85
CA ASP A 53 -16.34 19.12 5.28
C ASP A 53 -16.51 17.72 5.90
N ASP A 54 -17.63 17.06 5.61
CA ASP A 54 -17.89 15.69 6.08
C ASP A 54 -16.89 14.68 5.51
N TYR A 55 -16.48 14.86 4.25
CA TYR A 55 -15.48 13.99 3.61
C TYR A 55 -14.12 14.14 4.27
N ILE A 56 -13.68 15.37 4.53
CA ILE A 56 -12.41 15.65 5.21
C ILE A 56 -12.43 15.06 6.63
N LYS A 57 -13.51 15.28 7.40
CA LYS A 57 -13.66 14.72 8.75
C LYS A 57 -13.54 13.19 8.77
N LYS A 58 -14.22 12.50 7.85
CA LYS A 58 -14.12 11.03 7.74
C LYS A 58 -12.72 10.58 7.33
N SER A 59 -12.06 11.32 6.45
CA SER A 59 -10.70 11.02 5.99
C SER A 59 -9.68 11.22 7.10
N LEU A 60 -9.84 12.26 7.94
CA LEU A 60 -9.04 12.50 9.12
C LEU A 60 -9.20 11.39 10.18
N ILE A 61 -10.41 10.84 10.36
CA ILE A 61 -10.61 9.68 11.25
C ILE A 61 -9.77 8.48 10.77
N SER A 62 -9.80 8.19 9.47
CA SER A 62 -8.98 7.12 8.87
C SER A 62 -7.48 7.39 9.02
N PHE A 63 -7.06 8.63 8.76
CA PHE A 63 -5.66 9.06 8.92
C PHE A 63 -5.18 8.92 10.37
N ASN A 64 -5.97 9.36 11.34
CA ASN A 64 -5.63 9.26 12.77
C ASN A 64 -5.59 7.82 13.28
N ALA A 65 -6.25 6.88 12.59
CA ALA A 65 -6.16 5.46 12.88
C ALA A 65 -4.90 4.79 12.27
N SER A 66 -4.19 5.47 11.36
CA SER A 66 -2.96 4.97 10.77
C SER A 66 -1.77 5.08 11.74
N SER A 67 -0.84 4.14 11.67
CA SER A 67 0.36 4.12 12.52
C SER A 67 1.62 4.44 11.73
N LEU A 68 2.48 5.26 12.32
CA LEU A 68 3.84 5.49 11.84
C LEU A 68 4.74 4.34 12.30
N VAL A 69 5.37 3.63 11.35
CA VAL A 69 6.28 2.52 11.65
C VAL A 69 7.72 2.96 11.40
N ILE A 70 8.49 3.07 12.47
CA ILE A 70 9.90 3.48 12.47
C ILE A 70 10.71 2.59 13.41
N LYS A 71 12.02 2.46 13.15
CA LYS A 71 12.94 1.69 14.01
C LYS A 71 13.88 2.57 14.82
N GLU A 72 14.17 3.77 14.32
CA GLU A 72 15.08 4.72 14.96
C GLU A 72 14.32 6.00 15.26
N SER A 73 14.61 6.61 16.42
CA SER A 73 14.03 7.90 16.77
C SER A 73 14.55 8.96 15.80
N PHE A 74 13.66 9.75 15.22
CA PHE A 74 14.06 10.83 14.35
C PHE A 74 14.73 11.98 15.12
N SER A 75 15.72 12.59 14.47
CA SER A 75 16.15 13.94 14.83
C SER A 75 14.97 14.93 14.65
N GLN A 76 15.03 16.09 15.30
CA GLN A 76 14.00 17.12 15.14
C GLN A 76 13.81 17.53 13.67
N GLU A 77 14.90 17.64 12.91
CA GLU A 77 14.89 18.04 11.50
C GLU A 77 14.23 16.96 10.64
N THR A 78 14.65 15.71 10.80
CA THR A 78 14.06 14.55 10.10
C THR A 78 12.59 14.40 10.42
N PHE A 79 12.20 14.59 11.68
CA PHE A 79 10.80 14.55 12.10
C PHE A 79 9.95 15.60 11.38
N ASN A 80 10.44 16.84 11.23
CA ASN A 80 9.70 17.90 10.56
C ASN A 80 9.48 17.56 9.07
N VAL A 81 10.51 17.08 8.37
CA VAL A 81 10.42 16.69 6.95
C VAL A 81 9.43 15.54 6.73
N GLU A 82 9.45 14.54 7.62
CA GLU A 82 8.51 13.42 7.55
C GLU A 82 7.07 13.89 7.80
N ILE A 83 6.84 14.77 8.77
CA ILE A 83 5.51 15.33 9.05
C ILE A 83 4.95 16.09 7.84
N ASP A 84 5.78 16.91 7.17
CA ASP A 84 5.37 17.61 5.95
C ASP A 84 5.04 16.63 4.82
N THR A 85 5.84 15.57 4.67
CA THR A 85 5.59 14.51 3.68
C THR A 85 4.27 13.77 3.95
N PHE A 86 3.99 13.43 5.21
CA PHE A 86 2.72 12.79 5.60
C PHE A 86 1.53 13.69 5.34
N LYS A 87 1.64 14.97 5.69
CA LYS A 87 0.62 15.98 5.43
C LYS A 87 0.33 16.06 3.93
N ASP A 88 1.34 16.26 3.09
CA ASP A 88 1.15 16.46 1.65
C ASP A 88 0.61 15.20 0.97
N THR A 89 1.02 14.02 1.42
CA THR A 89 0.49 12.74 0.96
C THR A 89 -1.00 12.60 1.34
N PHE A 90 -1.36 12.91 2.59
CA PHE A 90 -2.74 12.87 3.05
C PHE A 90 -3.64 13.83 2.26
N ILE A 91 -3.25 15.10 2.15
CA ILE A 91 -4.02 16.13 1.45
C ILE A 91 -4.24 15.71 0.00
N SER A 92 -3.16 15.34 -0.70
CA SER A 92 -3.24 15.05 -2.13
C SER A 92 -4.05 13.78 -2.44
N SER A 93 -3.90 12.71 -1.65
CA SER A 93 -4.68 11.47 -1.82
C SER A 93 -6.17 11.70 -1.49
N THR A 94 -6.46 12.46 -0.44
CA THR A 94 -7.84 12.78 -0.03
C THR A 94 -8.55 13.62 -1.10
N SER A 95 -7.92 14.69 -1.59
CA SER A 95 -8.48 15.52 -2.67
C SER A 95 -8.72 14.72 -3.96
N ARG A 96 -7.77 13.89 -4.40
CA ARG A 96 -7.95 13.03 -5.58
C ARG A 96 -9.13 12.07 -5.40
N SER A 97 -9.22 11.43 -4.24
CA SER A 97 -10.31 10.49 -3.95
C SER A 97 -11.68 11.18 -3.93
N PHE A 98 -11.77 12.39 -3.37
CA PHE A 98 -12.97 13.21 -3.42
C PHE A 98 -13.37 13.55 -4.87
N ALA A 99 -12.45 14.14 -5.63
CA ALA A 99 -12.68 14.55 -7.01
C ALA A 99 -13.09 13.36 -7.90
N ARG A 100 -12.47 12.20 -7.72
CA ARG A 100 -12.81 10.97 -8.43
C ARG A 100 -14.23 10.50 -8.14
N ASN A 101 -14.63 10.43 -6.87
CA ASN A 101 -15.98 9.99 -6.50
C ASN A 101 -17.05 10.95 -7.04
N LEU A 102 -16.80 12.26 -6.95
CA LEU A 102 -17.66 13.27 -7.53
C LEU A 102 -17.77 13.12 -9.05
N ALA A 103 -16.65 12.91 -9.74
CA ALA A 103 -16.65 12.71 -11.19
C ALA A 103 -17.50 11.49 -11.59
N ILE A 104 -17.45 10.39 -10.84
CA ILE A 104 -18.31 9.21 -11.08
C ILE A 104 -19.78 9.63 -10.99
N ILE A 105 -20.19 10.34 -9.94
CA ILE A 105 -21.57 10.81 -9.78
C ILE A 105 -21.98 11.66 -11.00
N LEU A 106 -21.20 12.68 -11.34
CA LEU A 106 -21.52 13.62 -12.40
C LEU A 106 -21.63 12.94 -13.77
N ASN A 107 -20.65 12.11 -14.14
CA ASN A 107 -20.61 11.43 -15.42
C ASN A 107 -21.74 10.41 -15.56
N ILE A 108 -22.09 9.69 -14.50
CA ILE A 108 -23.17 8.68 -14.53
C ILE A 108 -24.55 9.35 -14.53
N THR A 109 -24.74 10.43 -13.75
CA THR A 109 -25.96 11.26 -13.81
C THR A 109 -26.16 11.85 -15.21
N TRP A 110 -25.09 12.35 -15.83
CA TRP A 110 -25.14 12.83 -17.21
C TRP A 110 -25.42 11.72 -18.22
N SER A 111 -24.71 10.59 -18.12
CA SER A 111 -24.87 9.44 -19.02
C SER A 111 -26.31 8.94 -19.04
N ASN A 112 -26.95 8.88 -17.87
CA ASN A 112 -28.36 8.51 -17.75
C ASN A 112 -29.34 9.59 -18.21
N GLY A 113 -28.86 10.78 -18.60
CA GLY A 113 -29.69 11.88 -19.07
C GLY A 113 -30.60 12.45 -17.99
N ILE A 114 -30.21 12.41 -16.72
CA ILE A 114 -31.10 12.80 -15.62
C ILE A 114 -31.53 14.25 -15.76
N ILE A 115 -32.84 14.49 -15.80
CA ILE A 115 -33.41 15.81 -16.09
C ILE A 115 -33.17 16.78 -14.93
N SER A 116 -32.63 17.95 -15.25
CA SER A 116 -32.54 19.07 -14.32
C SER A 116 -33.93 19.69 -14.12
N SER A 117 -34.35 19.86 -12.87
CA SER A 117 -35.59 20.58 -12.53
C SER A 117 -35.57 22.04 -12.98
N ARG A 118 -34.39 22.59 -13.32
CA ARG A 118 -34.21 23.94 -13.86
C ARG A 118 -34.20 24.02 -15.39
N ARG A 119 -34.47 22.91 -16.08
CA ARG A 119 -34.55 22.86 -17.55
C ARG A 119 -33.24 23.24 -18.24
N THR A 120 -32.11 23.00 -17.58
CA THR A 120 -30.77 23.37 -18.04
C THR A 120 -30.12 22.32 -18.96
N ASN A 121 -30.62 21.08 -18.99
CA ASN A 121 -30.14 20.04 -19.89
C ASN A 121 -31.19 19.49 -20.84
N PHE A 122 -32.45 19.40 -20.42
CA PHE A 122 -33.56 18.93 -21.25
C PHE A 122 -34.74 19.89 -21.14
N LEU A 123 -35.37 20.15 -22.27
CA LEU A 123 -36.63 20.86 -22.38
C LEU A 123 -37.74 19.87 -22.70
N PHE A 124 -38.92 20.19 -22.21
CA PHE A 124 -40.13 19.44 -22.48
C PHE A 124 -41.02 20.24 -23.42
N HIS A 125 -41.52 19.59 -24.47
CA HIS A 125 -42.36 20.24 -25.47
C HIS A 125 -43.48 19.31 -25.94
N LEU A 126 -44.55 19.94 -26.45
CA LEU A 126 -45.64 19.25 -27.13
C LEU A 126 -45.25 19.04 -28.59
N ALA A 127 -45.26 17.78 -29.03
CA ALA A 127 -45.02 17.38 -30.41
C ALA A 127 -46.31 16.80 -31.01
N GLY A 128 -46.61 17.10 -32.28
CA GLY A 128 -47.77 16.57 -33.01
C GLY A 128 -48.83 17.62 -33.42
N THR A 129 -49.96 17.15 -33.95
CA THR A 129 -51.11 17.96 -34.40
C THR A 129 -52.32 17.78 -33.47
N ASN A 130 -53.32 18.68 -33.55
CA ASN A 130 -54.43 18.88 -32.59
C ASN A 130 -55.19 17.63 -32.06
N ALA A 131 -55.06 16.45 -32.67
CA ALA A 131 -55.68 15.20 -32.20
C ALA A 131 -54.71 14.19 -31.54
N LEU A 132 -53.39 14.40 -31.57
CA LEU A 132 -52.36 13.42 -31.14
C LEU A 132 -51.11 14.11 -30.54
N PHE A 133 -51.28 15.10 -29.66
CA PHE A 133 -50.13 15.67 -28.96
C PHE A 133 -49.43 14.59 -28.12
N THR A 134 -48.14 14.41 -28.35
CA THR A 134 -47.23 13.66 -27.48
C THR A 134 -46.31 14.62 -26.76
N LEU A 135 -45.83 14.19 -25.60
CA LEU A 135 -44.89 14.95 -24.80
C LEU A 135 -43.52 14.32 -24.92
N GLN A 136 -42.53 15.12 -25.32
CA GLN A 136 -41.17 14.65 -25.57
C GLN A 136 -40.14 15.55 -24.89
N PHE A 137 -39.06 14.92 -24.42
CA PHE A 137 -37.87 15.64 -23.99
C PHE A 137 -36.94 15.90 -25.17
N SER A 138 -36.36 17.08 -25.20
CA SER A 138 -35.29 17.43 -26.14
C SER A 138 -34.09 17.97 -25.38
N PRO A 139 -32.87 17.54 -25.72
CA PRO A 139 -31.68 18.07 -25.09
C PRO A 139 -31.53 19.56 -25.44
N LEU A 140 -31.12 20.34 -24.45
CA LEU A 140 -30.79 21.74 -24.61
C LEU A 140 -29.42 21.88 -25.30
N ALA A 141 -29.29 22.90 -26.14
CA ALA A 141 -28.03 23.27 -26.75
C ALA A 141 -27.61 24.67 -26.30
N TYR A 142 -26.31 24.83 -26.04
CA TYR A 142 -25.69 26.10 -25.68
C TYR A 142 -24.74 26.53 -26.79
N LEU A 143 -24.65 27.83 -27.06
CA LEU A 143 -23.63 28.38 -27.96
C LEU A 143 -22.27 28.30 -27.26
N ARG A 144 -21.26 27.78 -27.97
CA ARG A 144 -19.89 27.76 -27.41
C ARG A 144 -19.35 29.18 -27.25
N PRO A 145 -18.78 29.54 -26.09
CA PRO A 145 -18.16 30.86 -25.90
C PRO A 145 -17.00 31.11 -26.87
N GLU A 146 -16.24 30.07 -27.20
CA GLU A 146 -15.07 30.13 -28.09
C GLU A 146 -15.44 30.27 -29.57
N ASN A 147 -16.63 29.79 -29.96
CA ASN A 147 -17.12 29.84 -31.33
C ASN A 147 -18.66 29.93 -31.34
N MET A 148 -19.17 31.14 -31.48
CA MET A 148 -20.61 31.44 -31.44
C MET A 148 -21.42 30.80 -32.59
N ASN A 149 -20.78 30.13 -33.55
CA ASN A 149 -21.45 29.39 -34.62
C ASN A 149 -21.56 27.88 -34.33
N GLU A 150 -21.01 27.39 -33.20
CA GLU A 150 -21.02 25.98 -32.84
C GLU A 150 -21.93 25.72 -31.64
N LEU A 151 -22.89 24.81 -31.82
CA LEU A 151 -23.81 24.36 -30.77
C LEU A 151 -23.17 23.23 -29.96
N CYS A 152 -23.17 23.37 -28.64
CA CYS A 152 -22.83 22.32 -27.69
C CYS A 152 -24.12 21.73 -27.11
N ILE A 153 -24.35 20.44 -27.36
CA ILE A 153 -25.61 19.76 -26.98
C ILE A 153 -25.43 18.95 -25.70
N CYS A 154 -26.33 19.15 -24.73
CA CYS A 154 -26.21 18.55 -23.40
C CYS A 154 -26.32 17.03 -23.35
N SER A 155 -26.93 16.38 -24.34
CA SER A 155 -26.92 14.90 -24.44
C SER A 155 -25.63 14.33 -25.02
N ILE A 156 -24.79 15.16 -25.64
CA ILE A 156 -23.54 14.75 -26.30
C ILE A 156 -22.32 15.09 -25.43
N SER A 157 -22.38 16.21 -24.72
CA SER A 157 -21.35 16.62 -23.78
C SER A 157 -21.95 17.24 -22.54
N MET A 158 -21.52 16.79 -21.36
CA MET A 158 -21.86 17.47 -20.10
C MET A 158 -21.17 18.82 -19.96
N ARG A 159 -20.12 19.07 -20.74
CA ARG A 159 -19.26 20.26 -20.67
C ARG A 159 -19.81 21.45 -21.45
N CYS A 160 -21.09 21.44 -21.79
CA CYS A 160 -21.72 22.59 -22.43
C CYS A 160 -22.13 23.61 -21.37
N PHE A 161 -21.75 24.87 -21.61
CA PHE A 161 -22.10 25.98 -20.72
C PHE A 161 -22.28 27.29 -21.51
N SER A 162 -22.97 28.24 -20.89
CA SER A 162 -23.23 29.58 -21.43
C SER A 162 -23.28 30.61 -20.30
N PRO A 163 -22.93 31.88 -20.52
CA PRO A 163 -23.02 32.90 -19.48
C PRO A 163 -24.46 33.08 -18.97
N MET A 164 -24.62 33.18 -17.66
CA MET A 164 -25.91 33.54 -17.07
C MET A 164 -26.20 35.02 -17.34
N SER A 165 -27.45 35.32 -17.67
CA SER A 165 -27.86 36.68 -17.99
C SER A 165 -29.21 37.01 -17.35
N ILE A 166 -29.52 38.30 -17.29
CA ILE A 166 -30.83 38.79 -16.89
C ILE A 166 -31.56 39.19 -18.15
N TYR A 167 -32.73 38.59 -18.36
CA TYR A 167 -33.54 38.86 -19.53
C TYR A 167 -34.74 39.73 -19.19
N PHE A 168 -35.12 40.61 -20.10
CA PHE A 168 -36.40 41.30 -20.01
C PHE A 168 -37.36 40.71 -21.04
N SER A 169 -38.57 40.41 -20.60
CA SER A 169 -39.66 39.97 -21.47
C SER A 169 -40.47 41.19 -21.86
N ASN A 170 -40.38 41.61 -23.13
CA ASN A 170 -41.43 42.41 -23.76
C ASN A 170 -42.29 41.48 -24.61
N ASP A 171 -43.55 41.84 -24.87
CA ASP A 171 -44.62 40.98 -25.45
C ASP A 171 -44.26 40.23 -26.76
N THR A 172 -43.11 40.48 -27.38
CA THR A 172 -42.63 39.81 -28.60
C THR A 172 -41.18 39.31 -28.57
N TYR A 173 -40.30 39.76 -27.66
CA TYR A 173 -38.88 39.37 -27.64
C TYR A 173 -38.28 39.31 -26.24
N LEU A 174 -37.40 38.32 -26.03
CA LEU A 174 -36.52 38.21 -24.86
C LEU A 174 -35.21 38.93 -25.14
N ASN A 175 -35.05 40.13 -24.57
CA ASN A 175 -33.81 40.90 -24.71
C ASN A 175 -32.89 40.61 -23.53
N LYS A 176 -31.64 40.24 -23.82
CA LYS A 176 -30.56 40.18 -22.82
C LYS A 176 -30.28 41.60 -22.33
N LEU A 177 -30.54 41.85 -21.06
CA LEU A 177 -30.31 43.15 -20.44
C LEU A 177 -28.88 43.27 -19.92
N LEU A 178 -28.42 42.22 -19.26
CA LEU A 178 -27.10 42.19 -18.62
C LEU A 178 -26.62 40.75 -18.48
N GLU A 179 -25.33 40.54 -18.68
CA GLU A 179 -24.64 39.31 -18.28
C GLU A 179 -24.17 39.44 -16.83
N VAL A 180 -24.41 38.42 -16.00
CA VAL A 180 -23.88 38.42 -14.63
C VAL A 180 -22.43 37.92 -14.69
N PRO A 181 -21.44 38.75 -14.32
CA PRO A 181 -20.03 38.38 -14.46
C PRO A 181 -19.70 37.07 -13.74
N ASP A 182 -18.98 36.20 -14.44
CA ASP A 182 -18.42 34.94 -13.94
C ASP A 182 -19.42 33.90 -13.41
N PHE A 183 -20.71 34.05 -13.73
CA PHE A 183 -21.72 33.04 -13.51
C PHE A 183 -22.14 32.40 -14.82
N TYR A 184 -22.09 31.06 -14.88
CA TYR A 184 -22.42 30.28 -16.07
C TYR A 184 -23.51 29.27 -15.77
N THR A 185 -24.38 29.03 -16.74
CA THR A 185 -25.27 27.87 -16.75
C THR A 185 -24.61 26.73 -17.51
N GLY A 186 -24.60 25.54 -16.94
CA GLY A 186 -24.20 24.30 -17.59
C GLY A 186 -25.38 23.34 -17.71
N CYS A 187 -25.15 22.18 -18.33
CA CYS A 187 -26.19 21.16 -18.49
C CYS A 187 -26.80 20.73 -17.14
N LEU A 188 -25.95 20.44 -16.16
CA LEU A 188 -26.36 20.16 -14.78
C LEU A 188 -26.03 21.36 -13.89
N GLN A 189 -26.79 21.55 -12.82
CA GLN A 189 -26.54 22.66 -11.87
C GLN A 189 -25.13 22.62 -11.26
N THR A 190 -24.60 21.41 -11.04
CA THR A 190 -23.23 21.20 -10.57
C THR A 190 -22.19 21.65 -11.60
N GLU A 191 -22.45 21.49 -12.90
CA GLU A 191 -21.58 22.03 -13.96
C GLU A 191 -21.70 23.55 -14.04
N SER A 192 -22.91 24.12 -13.90
CA SER A 192 -23.11 25.57 -13.76
C SER A 192 -22.19 26.16 -12.68
N ILE A 193 -22.11 25.49 -11.54
CA ILE A 193 -21.19 25.84 -10.45
C ILE A 193 -19.74 25.74 -10.91
N ARG A 194 -19.31 24.58 -11.42
CA ARG A 194 -17.91 24.30 -11.73
C ARG A 194 -17.31 25.29 -12.74
N TYR A 195 -18.08 25.73 -13.72
CA TYR A 195 -17.68 26.75 -14.69
C TYR A 195 -17.68 28.18 -14.14
N SER A 196 -18.41 28.45 -13.07
CA SER A 196 -18.49 29.78 -12.45
C SER A 196 -17.25 30.09 -11.60
N SER A 197 -16.99 31.38 -11.37
CA SER A 197 -16.01 31.87 -10.40
C SER A 197 -16.70 32.69 -9.32
N LEU A 198 -15.97 32.97 -8.23
CA LEU A 198 -16.48 33.78 -7.12
C LEU A 198 -16.13 35.26 -7.25
N MET A 199 -15.52 35.69 -8.37
CA MET A 199 -15.01 37.05 -8.55
C MET A 199 -16.08 38.12 -8.30
N CYS A 200 -17.30 37.90 -8.79
CA CYS A 200 -18.43 38.81 -8.55
C CYS A 200 -18.72 39.01 -7.05
N LEU A 201 -18.53 37.98 -6.21
CA LEU A 201 -18.83 38.04 -4.77
C LEU A 201 -17.79 38.84 -3.96
N PHE A 202 -16.64 39.17 -4.54
CA PHE A 202 -15.63 40.05 -3.95
C PHE A 202 -15.78 41.52 -4.41
N ASN A 203 -16.71 41.81 -5.32
CA ASN A 203 -16.91 43.14 -5.89
C ASN A 203 -18.25 43.73 -5.45
N GLN A 204 -18.22 44.86 -4.71
CA GLN A 204 -19.43 45.48 -4.16
C GLN A 204 -20.46 45.82 -5.24
N SER A 205 -20.04 46.39 -6.37
CA SER A 205 -20.97 46.74 -7.46
C SER A 205 -21.65 45.51 -8.06
N CYS A 206 -20.97 44.37 -8.12
CA CYS A 206 -21.55 43.11 -8.60
C CYS A 206 -22.50 42.48 -7.56
N VAL A 207 -22.16 42.56 -6.28
CA VAL A 207 -23.02 42.11 -5.17
C VAL A 207 -24.29 42.96 -5.06
N ASP A 208 -24.19 44.27 -5.23
CA ASP A 208 -25.33 45.18 -5.28
C ASP A 208 -26.26 44.82 -6.45
N LEU A 209 -25.68 44.44 -7.59
CA LEU A 209 -26.41 43.97 -8.75
C LEU A 209 -27.20 42.69 -8.47
N ILE A 210 -26.55 41.68 -7.86
CA ILE A 210 -27.21 40.44 -7.43
C ILE A 210 -28.35 40.77 -6.46
N SER A 211 -28.08 41.64 -5.47
CA SER A 211 -29.05 42.00 -4.43
C SER A 211 -30.29 42.69 -5.02
N PHE A 212 -30.09 43.60 -5.97
CA PHE A 212 -31.15 44.30 -6.68
C PHE A 212 -32.05 43.33 -7.46
N TRP A 213 -31.47 42.45 -8.27
CA TRP A 213 -32.25 41.58 -9.17
C TRP A 213 -32.89 40.39 -8.49
N LEU A 214 -32.35 39.95 -7.35
CA LEU A 214 -33.00 38.94 -6.50
C LEU A 214 -33.98 39.54 -5.49
N ASN A 215 -34.06 40.87 -5.40
CA ASN A 215 -34.91 41.62 -4.46
C ASN A 215 -34.67 41.18 -3.00
N ILE A 216 -33.41 41.21 -2.58
CA ILE A 216 -32.97 40.81 -1.24
C ILE A 216 -32.27 41.97 -0.51
N SER A 217 -32.20 41.88 0.82
CA SER A 217 -31.36 42.79 1.61
C SER A 217 -29.91 42.73 1.13
N THR A 218 -29.23 43.88 1.14
CA THR A 218 -27.83 44.02 0.73
C THR A 218 -26.95 42.94 1.34
N LEU A 219 -26.33 42.14 0.48
CA LEU A 219 -25.30 41.18 0.86
C LEU A 219 -23.97 41.91 1.05
N ASN A 220 -23.13 41.40 1.94
CA ASN A 220 -21.77 41.87 2.10
C ASN A 220 -20.85 41.14 1.11
N THR A 221 -19.87 41.83 0.54
CA THR A 221 -18.81 41.18 -0.23
C THR A 221 -18.07 40.15 0.62
N LEU A 222 -17.55 39.12 -0.03
CA LEU A 222 -16.52 38.27 0.57
C LEU A 222 -15.25 39.10 0.80
N ASP A 223 -14.55 38.83 1.90
CA ASP A 223 -13.32 39.53 2.24
C ASP A 223 -12.12 38.82 1.60
N ILE A 224 -11.40 39.55 0.74
CA ILE A 224 -10.21 39.06 0.05
C ILE A 224 -9.08 38.72 1.03
N HIS A 225 -9.02 39.36 2.20
CA HIS A 225 -7.99 39.11 3.21
C HIS A 225 -8.16 37.77 3.92
N ASN A 226 -9.32 37.14 3.78
CA ASN A 226 -9.58 35.79 4.31
C ASN A 226 -9.17 34.68 3.33
N LEU A 227 -8.71 35.02 2.12
CA LEU A 227 -8.13 34.06 1.17
C LEU A 227 -6.63 33.89 1.42
N ASN A 228 -6.19 32.65 1.56
CA ASN A 228 -4.77 32.31 1.74
C ASN A 228 -4.20 31.55 0.55
N HIS A 229 -5.02 30.72 -0.11
CA HIS A 229 -4.56 29.81 -1.16
C HIS A 229 -5.15 30.15 -2.53
N PHE A 230 -6.47 30.35 -2.60
CA PHE A 230 -7.14 30.60 -3.89
C PHE A 230 -7.09 32.07 -4.30
N SER A 231 -6.94 32.30 -5.61
CA SER A 231 -7.13 33.61 -6.21
C SER A 231 -8.61 33.94 -6.37
N VAL A 232 -8.93 35.24 -6.43
CA VAL A 232 -10.31 35.73 -6.63
C VAL A 232 -10.95 35.25 -7.93
N ASN A 233 -10.14 34.98 -8.96
CA ASN A 233 -10.58 34.48 -10.26
C ASN A 233 -10.53 32.94 -10.38
N ALA A 234 -10.26 32.21 -9.29
CA ALA A 234 -10.27 30.75 -9.30
C ALA A 234 -11.68 30.24 -9.66
N THR A 235 -11.74 29.26 -10.58
CA THR A 235 -13.01 28.59 -10.90
C THR A 235 -13.44 27.75 -9.71
N ILE A 236 -14.75 27.58 -9.54
CA ILE A 236 -15.25 26.77 -8.43
C ILE A 236 -14.90 25.30 -8.63
N GLU A 237 -14.70 24.83 -9.86
CA GLU A 237 -14.11 23.51 -10.12
C GLU A 237 -12.74 23.34 -9.45
N SER A 238 -11.86 24.34 -9.54
CA SER A 238 -10.53 24.28 -8.93
C SER A 238 -10.60 24.24 -7.40
N ILE A 239 -11.47 25.08 -6.82
CA ILE A 239 -11.74 25.13 -5.37
C ILE A 239 -12.35 23.80 -4.90
N GLN A 240 -13.27 23.24 -5.67
CA GLN A 240 -13.96 21.98 -5.38
C GLN A 240 -13.03 20.77 -5.45
N ASN A 241 -12.10 20.74 -6.42
CA ASN A 241 -11.10 19.67 -6.54
C ASN A 241 -10.15 19.62 -5.32
N GLU A 242 -10.07 20.72 -4.57
CA GLU A 242 -9.36 20.84 -3.29
C GLU A 242 -10.32 20.88 -2.08
N MET A 243 -11.53 20.32 -2.23
CA MET A 243 -12.53 20.16 -1.16
C MET A 243 -12.92 21.48 -0.47
N PHE A 244 -12.85 22.61 -1.18
CA PHE A 244 -13.06 23.95 -0.62
C PHE A 244 -12.14 24.28 0.57
N VAL A 245 -10.99 23.63 0.73
CA VAL A 245 -10.04 23.96 1.81
C VAL A 245 -9.14 25.10 1.38
N ASP A 246 -9.25 26.26 2.03
CA ASP A 246 -8.37 27.40 1.76
C ASP A 246 -7.06 27.31 2.56
N ARG A 247 -7.09 26.71 3.75
CA ARG A 247 -5.89 26.57 4.58
C ARG A 247 -5.87 25.28 5.39
N TRP A 248 -4.76 24.56 5.30
CA TRP A 248 -4.45 23.45 6.22
C TRP A 248 -3.60 23.96 7.38
N LYS A 249 -3.96 23.56 8.61
CA LYS A 249 -3.24 23.86 9.85
C LYS A 249 -2.71 22.56 10.43
N VAL A 250 -1.39 22.44 10.55
CA VAL A 250 -0.77 21.23 11.12
C VAL A 250 -0.04 21.60 12.39
N SER A 251 -0.29 20.82 13.44
CA SER A 251 0.49 20.85 14.67
C SER A 251 1.10 19.47 14.94
N SER A 252 2.38 19.47 15.31
CA SER A 252 3.12 18.26 15.62
C SER A 252 4.02 18.53 16.83
N SER A 253 4.38 17.46 17.56
CA SER A 253 5.24 17.55 18.73
C SER A 253 6.29 16.45 18.66
N HIS A 254 7.53 16.85 18.36
CA HIS A 254 8.68 15.93 18.37
C HIS A 254 8.88 15.33 19.76
N ARG A 255 8.67 16.13 20.83
CA ARG A 255 8.75 15.63 22.20
C ARG A 255 7.76 14.51 22.48
N ALA A 256 6.49 14.69 22.13
CA ALA A 256 5.47 13.65 22.32
C ALA A 256 5.79 12.41 21.49
N PHE A 257 6.28 12.60 20.26
CA PHE A 257 6.76 11.52 19.41
C PHE A 257 7.92 10.75 20.04
N TYR A 258 8.94 11.45 20.55
CA TYR A 258 10.11 10.83 21.17
C TYR A 258 9.75 10.09 22.47
N GLU A 259 8.89 10.69 23.30
CA GLU A 259 8.37 10.06 24.52
C GLU A 259 7.52 8.81 24.23
N GLN A 260 6.85 8.74 23.07
CA GLN A 260 6.11 7.56 22.62
C GLN A 260 7.06 6.50 22.03
N CYS A 261 8.11 6.91 21.33
CA CYS A 261 9.11 6.03 20.73
C CYS A 261 9.88 5.23 21.79
N ARG A 262 10.08 5.79 23.00
CA ARG A 262 10.74 5.15 24.16
C ARG A 262 11.95 4.29 23.76
N PRO A 263 13.05 4.88 23.26
CA PRO A 263 14.20 4.10 22.82
C PRO A 263 14.74 3.25 23.99
N ASP A 264 14.78 1.93 23.79
CA ASP A 264 15.19 0.97 24.83
C ASP A 264 16.67 1.12 25.22
N TYR A 265 17.52 1.45 24.25
CA TYR A 265 18.95 1.63 24.44
C TYR A 265 19.50 2.60 23.40
N CYS A 266 20.52 3.37 23.78
CA CYS A 266 21.34 4.14 22.85
C CYS A 266 22.72 3.48 22.80
N THR A 267 23.14 3.04 21.62
CA THR A 267 24.50 2.53 21.43
C THR A 267 25.45 3.67 21.07
N TYR A 268 26.62 3.63 21.67
CA TYR A 268 27.75 4.47 21.31
C TYR A 268 29.01 3.61 21.34
N THR A 269 29.93 3.83 20.41
CA THR A 269 31.14 3.02 20.27
C THR A 269 32.25 3.56 21.17
N LEU A 270 32.60 2.79 22.20
CA LEU A 270 33.81 2.98 23.02
C LEU A 270 34.85 1.94 22.63
N ILE A 271 36.07 2.38 22.32
CA ILE A 271 37.22 1.49 22.09
C ILE A 271 37.85 1.18 23.44
N GLU A 272 37.49 0.05 24.06
CA GLU A 272 38.08 -0.39 25.33
C GLU A 272 39.16 -1.47 25.16
N HIS A 273 40.21 -1.37 25.97
CA HIS A 273 41.27 -2.37 26.08
C HIS A 273 40.79 -3.59 26.89
N LYS A 274 41.29 -4.80 26.56
CA LYS A 274 40.91 -6.05 27.23
C LYS A 274 41.05 -5.95 28.76
N SER A 275 40.03 -6.43 29.47
CA SER A 275 39.99 -6.48 30.94
C SER A 275 41.25 -7.11 31.54
N ILE A 276 41.84 -6.41 32.50
CA ILE A 276 43.08 -6.81 33.17
C ILE A 276 42.92 -8.13 33.93
N TRP A 277 41.70 -8.47 34.38
CA TRP A 277 41.41 -9.74 35.05
C TRP A 277 41.52 -10.95 34.12
N LEU A 278 41.15 -10.79 32.85
CA LEU A 278 41.33 -11.81 31.82
C LEU A 278 42.83 -12.03 31.53
N ILE A 279 43.62 -10.95 31.53
CA ILE A 279 45.08 -11.01 31.34
C ILE A 279 45.74 -11.69 32.55
N ILE A 280 45.34 -11.33 33.76
CA ILE A 280 45.85 -11.89 35.02
C ILE A 280 45.55 -13.40 35.12
N THR A 281 44.34 -13.82 34.77
CA THR A 281 43.96 -15.25 34.81
C THR A 281 44.75 -16.09 33.80
N ILE A 282 44.99 -15.56 32.59
CA ILE A 282 45.86 -16.20 31.59
C ILE A 282 47.31 -16.30 32.09
N ILE A 283 47.82 -15.24 32.72
CA ILE A 283 49.18 -15.22 33.30
C ILE A 283 49.33 -16.25 34.43
N PHE A 284 48.37 -16.37 35.36
CA PHE A 284 48.43 -17.37 36.42
C PHE A 284 48.37 -18.81 35.89
N GLY A 285 47.56 -19.07 34.85
CA GLY A 285 47.53 -20.36 34.17
C GLY A 285 48.86 -20.73 33.49
N LEU A 286 49.49 -19.76 32.83
CA LEU A 286 50.79 -19.91 32.18
C LEU A 286 51.94 -20.11 33.19
N ILE A 287 51.97 -19.33 34.27
CA ILE A 287 53.00 -19.45 35.32
C ILE A 287 52.92 -20.81 36.01
N GLY A 288 51.71 -21.30 36.31
CA GLY A 288 51.50 -22.61 36.92
C GLY A 288 51.99 -23.78 36.06
N GLY A 289 51.69 -23.75 34.76
CA GLY A 289 52.16 -24.75 33.80
C GLY A 289 53.67 -24.68 33.56
N LEU A 290 54.20 -23.48 33.36
CA LEU A 290 55.61 -23.25 33.05
C LEU A 290 56.52 -23.66 34.20
N MET A 291 56.21 -23.29 35.45
CA MET A 291 57.02 -23.62 36.64
C MET A 291 57.20 -25.13 36.86
N LYS A 292 56.19 -25.94 36.51
CA LYS A 292 56.24 -27.40 36.66
C LYS A 292 56.96 -28.07 35.49
N ILE A 293 56.76 -27.61 34.26
CA ILE A 293 57.52 -28.07 33.09
C ILE A 293 59.01 -27.75 33.26
N LEU A 294 59.34 -26.56 33.75
CA LEU A 294 60.72 -26.15 34.02
C LEU A 294 61.37 -27.08 35.06
N LYS A 295 60.67 -27.45 36.14
CA LYS A 295 61.14 -28.41 37.15
C LYS A 295 61.30 -29.85 36.63
N LEU A 296 60.55 -30.24 35.59
CA LEU A 296 60.64 -31.56 34.95
C LEU A 296 61.80 -31.62 33.95
N ILE A 297 62.00 -30.55 33.17
CA ILE A 297 62.99 -30.49 32.10
C ILE A 297 64.39 -30.15 32.66
N LEU A 298 64.51 -29.27 33.67
CA LEU A 298 65.81 -28.88 34.22
C LEU A 298 66.70 -30.07 34.62
N PRO A 299 66.23 -31.09 35.35
CA PRO A 299 67.07 -32.23 35.73
C PRO A 299 67.60 -33.00 34.51
N HIS A 300 66.79 -33.14 33.45
CA HIS A 300 67.21 -33.79 32.21
C HIS A 300 68.11 -32.90 31.35
N PHE A 301 67.87 -31.59 31.30
CA PHE A 301 68.72 -30.64 30.60
C PHE A 301 70.10 -30.53 31.27
N VAL A 302 70.12 -30.48 32.60
CA VAL A 302 71.35 -30.52 33.40
C VAL A 302 72.08 -31.86 33.21
N HIS A 303 71.37 -32.99 33.20
CA HIS A 303 71.95 -34.29 32.89
C HIS A 303 72.51 -34.36 31.46
N TYR A 304 71.81 -33.80 30.48
CA TYR A 304 72.24 -33.77 29.08
C TYR A 304 73.47 -32.86 28.86
N ILE A 305 73.52 -31.71 29.55
CA ILE A 305 74.72 -30.84 29.61
C ILE A 305 75.88 -31.57 30.30
N PHE A 306 75.61 -32.34 31.36
CA PHE A 306 76.63 -33.14 32.05
C PHE A 306 77.19 -34.25 31.14
N VAL A 307 76.33 -34.91 30.35
CA VAL A 307 76.73 -35.92 29.36
C VAL A 307 77.49 -35.32 28.18
N LEU A 308 77.09 -34.14 27.70
CA LEU A 308 77.82 -33.39 26.66
C LEU A 308 79.22 -32.96 27.13
N ASN A 309 79.36 -32.50 28.38
CA ASN A 309 80.65 -32.18 28.98
C ASN A 309 81.52 -33.43 29.21
N PHE A 310 80.93 -34.57 29.56
CA PHE A 310 81.65 -35.84 29.69
C PHE A 310 82.13 -36.38 28.33
N CYS A 311 81.37 -36.17 27.25
CA CYS A 311 81.76 -36.55 25.90
C CYS A 311 82.84 -35.64 25.27
N PHE A 312 82.95 -34.39 25.70
CA PHE A 312 83.97 -33.47 25.18
C PHE A 312 85.38 -33.80 25.70
N HIS A 313 85.50 -34.38 26.90
CA HIS A 313 86.80 -34.61 27.54
C HIS A 313 87.49 -35.94 27.15
N HIS A 314 86.81 -36.86 26.46
CA HIS A 314 87.33 -38.21 26.19
C HIS A 314 87.54 -38.57 24.70
N ARG A 315 87.46 -37.61 23.77
CA ARG A 315 87.70 -37.83 22.34
C ARG A 315 89.13 -37.44 21.90
N LYS A 316 90.12 -38.18 22.40
CA LYS A 316 91.44 -38.32 21.74
C LYS A 316 91.97 -39.76 21.83
N ASN A 317 91.18 -40.76 21.41
CA ASN A 317 91.70 -41.89 20.64
C ASN A 317 90.59 -42.76 20.04
N ARG A 318 90.94 -43.44 18.95
CA ARG A 318 90.09 -43.88 17.83
C ARG A 318 89.36 -45.23 17.99
N ASN A 319 88.34 -45.37 17.14
CA ASN A 319 87.79 -46.58 16.49
C ASN A 319 86.84 -47.52 17.26
N MET A 320 85.54 -47.31 17.09
CA MET A 320 84.58 -48.36 16.69
C MET A 320 83.23 -47.73 16.33
N VAL A 321 82.67 -48.08 15.16
CA VAL A 321 81.31 -47.71 14.75
C VAL A 321 80.34 -48.70 15.43
N PRO A 322 79.40 -48.26 16.28
CA PRO A 322 78.31 -49.13 16.70
C PRO A 322 77.14 -48.99 15.72
N LYS A 323 76.73 -50.13 15.14
CA LYS A 323 75.42 -50.29 14.50
C LYS A 323 74.34 -50.00 15.56
N ILE A 324 73.51 -48.98 15.32
CA ILE A 324 72.33 -48.70 16.14
C ILE A 324 71.26 -49.74 15.77
N SER A 325 71.10 -50.76 16.60
CA SER A 325 69.87 -51.56 16.64
C SER A 325 68.88 -50.85 17.57
N PHE A 326 67.71 -50.52 17.03
CA PHE A 326 66.61 -49.98 17.83
C PHE A 326 66.12 -51.05 18.81
N PRO A 327 66.08 -50.79 20.14
CA PRO A 327 65.52 -51.73 21.08
C PRO A 327 64.00 -51.84 20.86
N LYS A 328 63.50 -53.07 20.74
CA LYS A 328 62.05 -53.36 20.77
C LYS A 328 61.48 -52.86 22.10
N PHE A 329 60.54 -51.92 22.00
CA PHE A 329 59.82 -51.28 23.09
C PHE A 329 59.03 -52.35 23.88
N SER A 330 59.39 -52.59 25.15
CA SER A 330 58.69 -53.57 26.01
C SER A 330 57.90 -52.85 27.11
N PHE A 331 56.56 -52.92 27.01
CA PHE A 331 55.61 -52.33 27.96
C PHE A 331 55.76 -52.86 29.40
N ARG A 332 56.28 -54.08 29.59
CA ARG A 332 56.45 -54.70 30.93
C ARG A 332 57.48 -53.98 31.80
N SER A 333 58.48 -53.35 31.20
CA SER A 333 59.53 -52.62 31.92
C SER A 333 59.03 -51.30 32.50
N ILE A 334 58.05 -50.68 31.84
CA ILE A 334 57.43 -49.41 32.23
C ILE A 334 56.41 -49.65 33.37
N LEU A 335 55.63 -50.73 33.29
CA LEU A 335 54.67 -51.13 34.35
C LEU A 335 55.35 -51.37 35.71
N ARG A 336 56.55 -51.96 35.73
CA ARG A 336 57.32 -52.14 36.98
C ARG A 336 57.89 -50.83 37.55
N ARG A 337 58.16 -49.83 36.72
CA ARG A 337 58.55 -48.48 37.18
C ARG A 337 57.34 -47.71 37.71
N PHE A 338 56.19 -47.82 37.07
CA PHE A 338 54.93 -47.24 37.56
C PHE A 338 54.49 -47.80 38.92
N SER A 339 54.73 -49.08 39.22
CA SER A 339 54.31 -49.66 40.50
C SER A 339 55.15 -49.24 41.70
N ARG A 340 56.32 -48.63 41.47
CA ARG A 340 57.26 -48.12 42.50
C ARG A 340 57.32 -46.60 42.59
N LEU A 341 56.48 -45.88 41.82
CA LEU A 341 56.42 -44.43 41.82
C LEU A 341 55.75 -43.92 43.11
N ASN A 342 56.43 -43.02 43.82
CA ASN A 342 55.90 -42.30 44.96
C ASN A 342 56.06 -40.79 44.72
N LEU A 343 54.98 -40.12 44.33
CA LEU A 343 54.99 -38.67 44.04
C LEU A 343 54.96 -37.83 45.33
N PHE A 344 54.58 -38.41 46.47
CA PHE A 344 54.39 -37.71 47.74
C PHE A 344 55.48 -38.04 48.78
N SER A 345 56.71 -38.33 48.34
CA SER A 345 57.82 -38.65 49.24
C SER A 345 58.19 -37.48 50.16
N SER A 346 58.22 -37.69 51.48
CA SER A 346 58.73 -36.71 52.44
C SER A 346 60.26 -36.78 52.52
N ASN A 347 60.93 -35.62 52.59
CA ASN A 347 62.39 -35.53 52.81
C ASN A 347 62.77 -35.62 54.30
N SER A 348 61.89 -36.15 55.16
CA SER A 348 62.21 -36.30 56.58
C SER A 348 63.08 -37.52 56.79
N SER A 349 64.35 -37.27 57.10
CA SER A 349 65.38 -38.25 57.50
C SER A 349 65.13 -38.89 58.87
N ASN A 350 63.91 -39.39 59.12
CA ASN A 350 63.57 -40.25 60.24
C ASN A 350 62.83 -41.47 59.69
N GLN A 351 63.59 -42.47 59.27
CA GLN A 351 63.07 -43.80 58.94
C GLN A 351 62.60 -44.45 60.24
N ASN A 352 61.28 -44.70 60.35
CA ASN A 352 60.66 -45.92 60.91
C ASN A 352 59.14 -45.71 61.08
N ASN A 353 58.41 -45.50 59.97
CA ASN A 353 56.95 -45.60 59.95
C ASN A 353 56.46 -46.26 58.65
N GLU A 354 56.24 -47.57 58.70
CA GLU A 354 55.74 -48.38 57.57
C GLU A 354 54.38 -47.88 57.05
N HIS A 355 53.57 -47.32 57.94
CA HIS A 355 52.27 -46.70 57.61
C HIS A 355 52.37 -45.42 56.79
N GLU A 356 53.43 -44.62 56.96
CA GLU A 356 53.58 -43.35 56.24
C GLU A 356 53.99 -43.61 54.78
N LEU A 357 54.84 -44.61 54.55
CA LEU A 357 55.19 -45.06 53.20
C LEU A 357 53.97 -45.64 52.45
N HIS A 358 53.11 -46.38 53.17
CA HIS A 358 51.88 -46.93 52.59
C HIS A 358 50.89 -45.82 52.19
N ASP A 359 50.69 -44.81 53.05
CA ASP A 359 49.83 -43.66 52.77
C ASP A 359 50.35 -42.85 51.56
N GLN A 360 51.67 -42.68 51.43
CA GLN A 360 52.30 -41.99 50.29
C GLN A 360 52.15 -42.76 48.97
N LEU A 361 52.30 -44.09 48.98
CA LEU A 361 52.08 -44.94 47.80
C LEU A 361 50.60 -44.97 47.39
N LEU A 362 49.68 -44.99 48.36
CA LEU A 362 48.24 -44.93 48.11
C LEU A 362 47.83 -43.55 47.55
N ALA A 363 48.38 -42.46 48.10
CA ALA A 363 48.21 -41.10 47.59
C ALA A 363 48.65 -40.99 46.14
N THR A 364 49.79 -41.60 45.80
CA THR A 364 50.32 -41.59 44.44
C THR A 364 49.40 -42.34 43.47
N ARG A 365 48.82 -43.48 43.88
CA ARG A 365 47.88 -44.25 43.05
C ARG A 365 46.54 -43.53 42.84
N ILE A 366 45.97 -42.97 43.90
CA ILE A 366 44.72 -42.19 43.84
C ILE A 366 44.93 -40.95 42.97
N PHE A 367 46.06 -40.25 43.14
CA PHE A 367 46.43 -39.12 42.30
C PHE A 367 46.46 -39.50 40.82
N LEU A 368 47.15 -40.59 40.46
CA LEU A 368 47.24 -41.00 39.06
C LEU A 368 45.89 -41.40 38.46
N ILE A 369 45.04 -42.13 39.20
CA ILE A 369 43.71 -42.54 38.72
C ILE A 369 42.80 -41.32 38.53
N VAL A 370 42.70 -40.47 39.55
CA VAL A 370 41.86 -39.26 39.50
C VAL A 370 42.36 -38.32 38.39
N PHE A 371 43.67 -38.13 38.27
CA PHE A 371 44.26 -37.32 37.21
C PHE A 371 43.93 -37.86 35.81
N ILE A 372 44.08 -39.17 35.57
CA ILE A 372 43.76 -39.78 34.27
C ILE A 372 42.27 -39.63 33.95
N VAL A 373 41.38 -39.88 34.91
CA VAL A 373 39.93 -39.74 34.73
C VAL A 373 39.55 -38.29 34.43
N SER A 374 40.10 -37.32 35.18
CA SER A 374 39.85 -35.90 34.95
C SER A 374 40.36 -35.42 33.59
N VAL A 375 41.51 -35.89 33.13
CA VAL A 375 42.02 -35.61 31.78
C VAL A 375 41.09 -36.20 30.73
N ILE A 376 40.63 -37.45 30.87
CA ILE A 376 39.69 -38.07 29.92
C ILE A 376 38.38 -37.27 29.84
N ILE A 377 37.79 -36.92 30.99
CA ILE A 377 36.54 -36.14 31.06
C ILE A 377 36.74 -34.76 30.40
N LEU A 378 37.83 -34.06 30.69
CA LEU A 378 38.13 -32.75 30.10
C LEU A 378 38.34 -32.83 28.60
N THR A 379 39.02 -33.87 28.10
CA THR A 379 39.23 -34.07 26.67
C THR A 379 37.90 -34.33 25.94
N ILE A 380 37.04 -35.19 26.50
CA ILE A 380 35.72 -35.48 25.92
C ILE A 380 34.86 -34.21 25.93
N TYR A 381 34.77 -33.51 27.06
CA TYR A 381 34.00 -32.27 27.19
C TYR A 381 34.49 -31.20 26.20
N SER A 382 35.81 -30.96 26.13
CA SER A 382 36.40 -29.96 25.23
C SER A 382 36.21 -30.30 23.75
N SER A 383 36.07 -31.59 23.40
CA SER A 383 35.84 -32.02 22.01
C SER A 383 34.40 -31.80 21.52
N GLN A 384 33.43 -31.72 22.43
CA GLN A 384 32.01 -31.63 22.11
C GLN A 384 31.48 -30.18 22.09
N VAL A 385 32.18 -29.26 22.75
CA VAL A 385 31.77 -27.86 22.81
C VAL A 385 32.06 -27.17 21.48
N GLN A 386 31.01 -26.67 20.83
CA GLN A 386 31.09 -25.86 19.61
C GLN A 386 31.04 -24.37 19.98
N LEU A 387 31.89 -23.57 19.33
CA LEU A 387 31.86 -22.12 19.53
C LEU A 387 31.09 -21.46 18.37
N THR A 388 30.14 -20.60 18.71
CA THR A 388 29.50 -19.72 17.73
C THR A 388 30.43 -18.55 17.45
N LYS A 389 30.85 -18.39 16.19
CA LYS A 389 31.54 -17.18 15.75
C LYS A 389 30.56 -16.33 14.93
N THR A 390 30.48 -15.06 15.29
CA THR A 390 29.74 -14.05 14.53
C THR A 390 30.73 -13.28 13.69
N VAL A 391 30.51 -13.25 12.38
CA VAL A 391 31.28 -12.43 11.44
C VAL A 391 30.44 -11.23 11.07
N THR A 392 31.04 -10.05 11.07
CA THR A 392 30.39 -8.79 10.70
C THR A 392 31.11 -8.21 9.49
N ILE A 393 30.34 -7.86 8.45
CA ILE A 393 30.82 -7.22 7.23
C ILE A 393 30.10 -5.88 7.10
N ASN A 394 30.84 -4.78 7.09
CA ASN A 394 30.28 -3.43 7.01
C ASN A 394 30.06 -3.04 5.55
N ASN A 395 28.96 -2.32 5.28
CA ASN A 395 28.59 -1.81 3.94
C ASN A 395 28.78 -2.83 2.81
N PRO A 396 28.10 -3.99 2.85
CA PRO A 396 28.28 -5.04 1.87
C PRO A 396 27.73 -4.62 0.49
N SER A 397 28.45 -5.01 -0.56
CA SER A 397 27.93 -4.99 -1.93
C SER A 397 26.85 -6.05 -2.13
N ILE A 398 26.01 -5.87 -3.15
CA ILE A 398 24.94 -6.81 -3.46
C ILE A 398 25.48 -8.21 -3.81
N GLU A 399 26.64 -8.29 -4.48
CA GLU A 399 27.33 -9.55 -4.80
C GLU A 399 27.84 -10.24 -3.53
N GLN A 400 28.40 -9.47 -2.59
CA GLN A 400 28.81 -10.01 -1.29
C GLN A 400 27.60 -10.55 -0.52
N TYR A 401 26.49 -9.81 -0.47
CA TYR A 401 25.27 -10.30 0.15
C TYR A 401 24.78 -11.60 -0.48
N PHE A 402 24.73 -11.70 -1.81
CA PHE A 402 24.31 -12.94 -2.47
C PHE A 402 25.23 -14.11 -2.15
N SER A 403 26.54 -13.88 -2.13
CA SER A 403 27.51 -14.93 -1.75
C SER A 403 27.30 -15.43 -0.32
N LEU A 404 27.02 -14.52 0.62
CA LEU A 404 26.76 -14.84 2.03
C LEU A 404 25.42 -15.55 2.19
N TYR A 405 24.36 -15.04 1.56
CA TYR A 405 23.02 -15.61 1.64
C TYR A 405 22.96 -17.01 1.06
N LYS A 406 23.75 -17.31 0.02
CA LYS A 406 23.86 -18.66 -0.55
C LYS A 406 24.41 -19.69 0.43
N ILE A 407 25.31 -19.29 1.33
CA ILE A 407 26.02 -20.19 2.26
C ILE A 407 25.36 -20.19 3.65
N HIS A 408 24.83 -19.04 4.08
CA HIS A 408 24.37 -18.78 5.45
C HIS A 408 22.93 -18.23 5.50
N SER A 409 22.06 -18.67 4.59
CA SER A 409 20.66 -18.16 4.46
C SER A 409 19.88 -18.12 5.78
N GLU A 410 20.09 -19.07 6.69
CA GLU A 410 19.38 -19.18 7.96
C GLU A 410 19.87 -18.19 9.03
N THR A 411 21.15 -17.78 8.97
CA THR A 411 21.79 -16.99 10.04
C THR A 411 22.22 -15.60 9.59
N VAL A 412 22.27 -15.33 8.27
CA VAL A 412 22.64 -14.02 7.75
C VAL A 412 21.53 -12.99 7.99
N ALA A 413 21.90 -11.85 8.57
CA ALA A 413 21.00 -10.73 8.80
C ALA A 413 21.73 -9.43 8.47
N CYS A 414 21.14 -8.65 7.58
CA CYS A 414 21.67 -7.37 7.14
C CYS A 414 20.64 -6.28 7.42
N PRO A 415 20.71 -5.57 8.55
CA PRO A 415 19.80 -4.44 8.80
C PRO A 415 19.88 -3.39 7.68
N CYS A 416 18.72 -2.95 7.21
CA CYS A 416 18.62 -1.80 6.31
C CYS A 416 18.85 -0.51 7.10
N GLU A 417 19.50 0.48 6.48
CA GLU A 417 19.47 1.86 6.95
C GLU A 417 18.08 2.47 6.70
N ASN A 418 17.55 2.32 5.47
CA ASN A 418 16.21 2.80 5.14
C ASN A 418 15.19 1.65 5.23
N ILE A 419 14.26 1.77 6.18
CA ILE A 419 13.28 0.72 6.46
C ILE A 419 11.99 0.96 5.71
N ALA A 420 11.64 2.22 5.45
CA ALA A 420 10.52 2.60 4.61
C ALA A 420 11.06 3.03 3.24
N ILE A 421 10.86 2.19 2.23
CA ILE A 421 11.35 2.43 0.87
C ILE A 421 10.14 2.72 -0.03
N GLN A 422 10.11 3.86 -0.70
CA GLN A 422 9.01 4.19 -1.62
C GLN A 422 8.91 3.16 -2.74
N ARG A 423 7.72 2.63 -3.01
CA ARG A 423 7.52 1.57 -4.00
C ARG A 423 7.99 1.96 -5.40
N LYS A 424 7.83 3.22 -5.80
CA LYS A 424 8.25 3.74 -7.11
C LYS A 424 9.73 3.53 -7.44
N THR A 425 10.59 3.36 -6.42
CA THR A 425 12.04 3.24 -6.65
C THR A 425 12.44 1.86 -7.15
N PHE A 426 11.61 0.84 -6.94
CA PHE A 426 11.94 -0.55 -7.31
C PHE A 426 10.77 -1.32 -7.95
N ILE A 427 9.55 -0.80 -7.92
CA ILE A 427 8.39 -1.34 -8.63
C ILE A 427 8.01 -0.37 -9.75
N SER A 428 7.93 -0.88 -10.97
CA SER A 428 7.31 -0.19 -12.11
C SER A 428 6.02 -0.91 -12.47
N LEU A 429 4.91 -0.18 -12.49
CA LEU A 429 3.59 -0.70 -12.80
C LEU A 429 2.88 0.23 -13.79
N GLN A 430 2.43 -0.31 -14.92
CA GLN A 430 1.70 0.44 -15.96
C GLN A 430 0.52 -0.37 -16.48
N ALA A 431 -0.62 0.29 -16.67
CA ALA A 431 -1.80 -0.33 -17.27
C ALA A 431 -1.87 -0.03 -18.76
N THR A 432 -2.33 -1.00 -19.53
CA THR A 432 -2.80 -0.80 -20.92
C THR A 432 -4.33 -0.84 -20.90
N PHE A 433 -4.97 0.08 -21.61
CA PHE A 433 -6.42 0.19 -21.64
C PHE A 433 -7.00 -0.40 -22.93
N HIS A 434 -8.25 -0.83 -22.87
CA HIS A 434 -9.00 -1.41 -23.98
C HIS A 434 -9.07 -0.41 -25.15
N GLN A 435 -8.83 -0.91 -26.37
CA GLN A 435 -8.69 -0.08 -27.57
C GLN A 435 -9.87 0.86 -27.86
N VAL A 436 -11.08 0.49 -27.43
CA VAL A 436 -12.29 1.33 -27.55
C VAL A 436 -12.10 2.72 -26.91
N CYS A 437 -11.35 2.82 -25.81
CA CYS A 437 -11.13 4.07 -25.07
C CYS A 437 -10.24 5.07 -25.82
N GLN A 438 -9.56 4.64 -26.89
CA GLN A 438 -8.73 5.48 -27.75
C GLN A 438 -9.24 5.51 -29.21
N SER A 439 -10.40 4.88 -29.45
CA SER A 439 -10.97 4.73 -30.79
C SER A 439 -11.81 5.95 -31.21
N ASN A 440 -12.11 6.04 -32.50
CA ASN A 440 -13.02 7.05 -33.04
C ASN A 440 -14.45 6.97 -32.46
N PHE A 441 -14.87 5.81 -31.93
CA PHE A 441 -16.21 5.59 -31.38
C PHE A 441 -16.49 6.35 -30.07
N VAL A 442 -15.45 6.86 -29.41
CA VAL A 442 -15.59 7.69 -28.20
C VAL A 442 -15.21 9.16 -28.44
N ASN A 443 -15.06 9.56 -29.71
CA ASN A 443 -14.79 10.95 -30.09
C ASN A 443 -16.11 11.73 -30.25
N LEU A 444 -16.12 13.02 -29.89
CA LEU A 444 -17.25 13.93 -30.11
C LEU A 444 -17.77 13.90 -31.55
N ASN A 445 -16.91 13.80 -32.57
CA ASN A 445 -17.35 13.74 -33.97
C ASN A 445 -18.26 12.53 -34.26
N TRP A 446 -17.98 11.37 -33.64
CA TRP A 446 -18.83 10.19 -33.74
C TRP A 446 -20.19 10.42 -33.04
N LEU A 447 -20.17 11.02 -31.86
CA LEU A 447 -21.38 11.32 -31.09
C LEU A 447 -22.30 12.34 -31.80
N TYR A 448 -21.74 13.43 -32.30
CA TYR A 448 -22.46 14.42 -33.12
C TYR A 448 -22.97 13.79 -34.43
N GLY A 449 -22.14 12.95 -35.06
CA GLY A 449 -22.51 12.20 -36.26
C GLY A 449 -23.79 11.39 -36.07
N ILE A 450 -23.92 10.67 -34.95
CA ILE A 450 -25.15 9.93 -34.61
C ILE A 450 -26.30 10.88 -34.24
N TYR A 451 -26.04 11.89 -33.41
CA TYR A 451 -27.12 12.78 -32.93
C TYR A 451 -27.86 13.48 -34.09
N TYR A 452 -27.13 14.02 -35.08
CA TYR A 452 -27.73 14.76 -36.19
C TYR A 452 -28.65 13.92 -37.08
N THR A 453 -28.54 12.59 -37.02
CA THR A 453 -29.41 11.65 -37.75
C THR A 453 -30.85 11.67 -37.22
N SER A 454 -31.03 12.11 -35.98
CA SER A 454 -32.32 12.16 -35.30
C SER A 454 -32.98 13.54 -35.30
N MET A 455 -32.26 14.57 -35.75
CA MET A 455 -32.70 15.96 -35.62
C MET A 455 -33.94 16.24 -36.48
N ASN A 456 -34.92 16.95 -35.90
CA ASN A 456 -36.17 17.39 -36.56
C ASN A 456 -37.08 16.26 -37.08
N ARG A 457 -37.03 15.07 -36.47
CA ARG A 457 -37.86 13.91 -36.86
C ARG A 457 -38.64 13.37 -35.66
N GLU A 458 -39.89 12.99 -35.89
CA GLU A 458 -40.63 12.14 -34.95
C GLU A 458 -40.07 10.72 -35.05
N ILE A 459 -39.19 10.35 -34.11
CA ILE A 459 -38.53 9.05 -34.09
C ILE A 459 -39.07 8.22 -32.94
N TYR A 460 -39.19 6.92 -33.18
CA TYR A 460 -39.56 5.98 -32.13
C TYR A 460 -38.54 6.01 -30.98
N VAL A 461 -39.01 6.11 -29.74
CA VAL A 461 -38.16 6.29 -28.55
C VAL A 461 -37.05 5.24 -28.36
N ASN A 462 -37.25 4.00 -28.82
CA ASN A 462 -36.24 2.94 -28.71
C ASN A 462 -35.33 2.87 -29.94
N ASP A 463 -35.45 3.84 -30.84
CA ASP A 463 -34.59 3.95 -32.01
C ASP A 463 -33.18 4.35 -31.61
N PHE A 464 -32.22 3.60 -32.15
CA PHE A 464 -30.81 3.80 -31.90
C PHE A 464 -30.34 5.22 -32.24
N ARG A 465 -30.94 5.89 -33.24
CA ARG A 465 -30.56 7.26 -33.62
C ARG A 465 -30.78 8.28 -32.51
N LEU A 466 -31.75 8.06 -31.61
CA LEU A 466 -32.01 8.93 -30.47
C LEU A 466 -31.04 8.70 -29.30
N ILE A 467 -30.71 7.43 -29.03
CA ILE A 467 -29.97 7.02 -27.82
C ILE A 467 -28.49 6.70 -28.07
N GLY A 468 -28.09 6.49 -29.33
CA GLY A 468 -26.79 5.95 -29.68
C GLY A 468 -25.64 6.88 -29.28
N SER A 469 -25.83 8.20 -29.45
CA SER A 469 -24.89 9.20 -28.94
C SER A 469 -24.70 9.09 -27.42
N SER A 470 -25.75 8.81 -26.66
CA SER A 470 -25.70 8.63 -25.21
C SER A 470 -25.02 7.32 -24.80
N ILE A 471 -25.24 6.22 -25.54
CA ILE A 471 -24.57 4.94 -25.30
C ILE A 471 -23.05 5.10 -25.47
N PHE A 472 -22.60 5.67 -26.59
CA PHE A 472 -21.17 5.90 -26.81
C PHE A 472 -20.58 6.98 -25.90
N GLY A 473 -21.37 8.00 -25.53
CA GLY A 473 -21.02 8.98 -24.50
C GLY A 473 -20.82 8.34 -23.12
N THR A 474 -21.63 7.32 -22.80
CA THR A 474 -21.48 6.52 -21.58
C THR A 474 -20.18 5.71 -21.62
N ILE A 475 -19.85 5.09 -22.77
CA ILE A 475 -18.56 4.37 -22.95
C ILE A 475 -17.37 5.33 -22.76
N LEU A 476 -17.42 6.52 -23.37
CA LEU A 476 -16.41 7.57 -23.19
C LEU A 476 -16.24 7.91 -21.70
N SER A 477 -17.34 8.15 -21.00
CA SER A 477 -17.33 8.49 -19.57
C SER A 477 -16.69 7.37 -18.74
N LEU A 478 -17.08 6.12 -18.97
CA LEU A 478 -16.54 4.99 -18.22
C LEU A 478 -15.04 4.77 -18.50
N CYS A 479 -14.58 5.00 -19.74
CA CYS A 479 -13.16 4.99 -20.09
C CYS A 479 -12.39 6.10 -19.34
N GLN A 480 -12.91 7.32 -19.31
CA GLN A 480 -12.28 8.44 -18.60
C GLN A 480 -12.22 8.20 -17.09
N LEU A 481 -13.31 7.72 -16.49
CA LEU A 481 -13.35 7.39 -15.07
C LEU A 481 -12.40 6.24 -14.71
N SER A 482 -12.27 5.25 -15.58
CA SER A 482 -11.33 4.14 -15.41
C SER A 482 -9.88 4.61 -15.46
N PHE A 483 -9.53 5.44 -16.46
CA PHE A 483 -8.22 6.05 -16.58
C PHE A 483 -7.85 6.87 -15.34
N MET A 484 -8.78 7.71 -14.88
CA MET A 484 -8.57 8.55 -13.70
C MET A 484 -8.40 7.69 -12.43
N THR A 485 -9.23 6.65 -12.25
CA THR A 485 -9.12 5.71 -11.12
C THR A 485 -7.77 5.01 -11.08
N VAL A 486 -7.30 4.49 -12.22
CA VAL A 486 -6.01 3.79 -12.31
C VAL A 486 -4.84 4.74 -12.06
N ASN A 487 -4.83 5.92 -12.68
CA ASN A 487 -3.71 6.84 -12.56
C ASN A 487 -3.61 7.48 -11.18
N ASP A 488 -4.72 7.91 -10.61
CA ASP A 488 -4.74 8.43 -9.23
C ASP A 488 -4.28 7.35 -8.24
N GLY A 489 -4.77 6.11 -8.44
CA GLY A 489 -4.36 4.96 -7.66
C GLY A 489 -2.86 4.65 -7.80
N LEU A 490 -2.30 4.77 -9.00
CA LEU A 490 -0.87 4.57 -9.25
C LEU A 490 -0.02 5.64 -8.57
N VAL A 491 -0.47 6.89 -8.51
CA VAL A 491 0.21 7.96 -7.75
C VAL A 491 0.30 7.57 -6.27
N ASP A 492 -0.81 7.14 -5.67
CA ASP A 492 -0.86 6.73 -4.27
C ASP A 492 -0.05 5.45 -4.01
N PHE A 493 -0.13 4.47 -4.91
CA PHE A 493 0.64 3.23 -4.84
C PHE A 493 2.15 3.51 -4.91
N ASN A 494 2.59 4.40 -5.80
CA ASN A 494 4.00 4.74 -5.99
C ASN A 494 4.57 5.52 -4.80
N ALA A 495 3.75 6.37 -4.16
CA ALA A 495 4.13 7.14 -2.98
C ALA A 495 4.19 6.26 -1.71
N ALA A 496 3.39 5.20 -1.64
CA ALA A 496 3.36 4.32 -0.48
C ALA A 496 4.71 3.62 -0.25
N SER A 497 5.04 3.42 1.03
CA SER A 497 6.28 2.76 1.44
C SER A 497 6.14 1.24 1.46
N PHE A 498 7.26 0.57 1.19
CA PHE A 498 7.54 -0.83 1.46
C PHE A 498 8.39 -0.91 2.72
N VAL A 499 7.93 -1.65 3.74
CA VAL A 499 8.55 -1.67 5.06
C VAL A 499 9.41 -2.91 5.23
N SER A 500 10.71 -2.73 5.48
CA SER A 500 11.67 -3.82 5.62
C SER A 500 12.81 -3.48 6.58
N VAL A 501 12.87 -4.18 7.72
CA VAL A 501 13.87 -3.92 8.78
C VAL A 501 15.27 -4.45 8.43
N LYS A 502 15.32 -5.43 7.53
CA LYS A 502 16.53 -6.11 7.06
C LYS A 502 16.40 -6.40 5.57
N VAL A 503 17.51 -6.54 4.87
CA VAL A 503 17.52 -7.03 3.49
C VAL A 503 16.77 -8.36 3.44
N ILE A 504 15.71 -8.42 2.63
CA ILE A 504 15.00 -9.66 2.34
C ILE A 504 15.56 -10.32 1.08
N SER A 505 15.31 -11.62 0.92
CA SER A 505 15.72 -12.32 -0.31
C SER A 505 14.95 -11.82 -1.53
N GLU A 506 15.54 -11.96 -2.72
CA GLU A 506 14.91 -11.59 -3.99
C GLU A 506 13.55 -12.27 -4.19
N LYS A 507 13.46 -13.56 -3.85
CA LYS A 507 12.19 -14.29 -3.88
C LYS A 507 11.15 -13.68 -2.94
N GLN A 508 11.53 -13.27 -1.73
CA GLN A 508 10.61 -12.62 -0.80
C GLN A 508 10.17 -11.25 -1.29
N LEU A 509 11.08 -10.44 -1.83
CA LEU A 509 10.73 -9.15 -2.42
C LEU A 509 9.73 -9.33 -3.56
N LEU A 510 9.96 -10.30 -4.45
CA LEU A 510 9.06 -10.62 -5.55
C LEU A 510 7.66 -10.96 -5.03
N MET A 511 7.54 -11.95 -4.14
CA MET A 511 6.24 -12.39 -3.61
C MET A 511 5.49 -11.27 -2.89
N GLN A 512 6.18 -10.47 -2.07
CA GLN A 512 5.53 -9.36 -1.36
C GLN A 512 5.13 -8.23 -2.31
N SER A 513 5.97 -7.90 -3.31
CA SER A 513 5.65 -6.88 -4.31
C SER A 513 4.47 -7.28 -5.19
N GLU A 514 4.41 -8.55 -5.61
CA GLU A 514 3.25 -9.08 -6.35
C GLU A 514 1.98 -9.03 -5.52
N SER A 515 2.04 -9.43 -4.25
CA SER A 515 0.89 -9.32 -3.35
C SER A 515 0.42 -7.86 -3.18
N LEU A 516 1.35 -6.89 -3.09
CA LEU A 516 0.99 -5.47 -3.03
C LEU A 516 0.33 -4.97 -4.32
N ILE A 517 0.81 -5.41 -5.49
CA ILE A 517 0.21 -5.10 -6.79
C ILE A 517 -1.20 -5.69 -6.89
N ASP A 518 -1.38 -6.95 -6.49
CA ASP A 518 -2.67 -7.63 -6.55
C ASP A 518 -3.71 -6.98 -5.62
N VAL A 519 -3.29 -6.59 -4.41
CA VAL A 519 -4.14 -5.82 -3.49
C VAL A 519 -4.48 -4.46 -4.10
N PHE A 520 -3.54 -3.75 -4.70
CA PHE A 520 -3.79 -2.47 -5.36
C PHE A 520 -4.81 -2.59 -6.50
N ILE A 521 -4.64 -3.56 -7.40
CA ILE A 521 -5.54 -3.78 -8.53
C ILE A 521 -6.95 -4.12 -8.04
N SER A 522 -7.07 -5.13 -7.15
CA SER A 522 -8.37 -5.59 -6.66
C SER A 522 -9.12 -4.53 -5.84
N THR A 523 -8.41 -3.76 -5.00
CA THR A 523 -9.05 -2.68 -4.22
C THR A 523 -9.50 -1.52 -5.12
N SER A 524 -8.73 -1.18 -6.16
CA SER A 524 -9.11 -0.15 -7.14
C SER A 524 -10.34 -0.55 -7.94
N GLU A 525 -10.39 -1.80 -8.42
CA GLU A 525 -11.55 -2.38 -9.11
C GLU A 525 -12.80 -2.35 -8.21
N ASN A 526 -12.68 -2.86 -6.98
CA ASN A 526 -13.81 -2.92 -6.05
C ASN A 526 -14.31 -1.53 -5.65
N ALA A 527 -13.42 -0.58 -5.42
CA ALA A 527 -13.80 0.79 -5.08
C ALA A 527 -14.59 1.44 -6.23
N PHE A 528 -14.14 1.26 -7.47
CA PHE A 528 -14.85 1.76 -8.65
C PHE A 528 -16.22 1.11 -8.83
N ILE A 529 -16.31 -0.21 -8.71
CA ILE A 529 -17.57 -0.96 -8.82
C ILE A 529 -18.57 -0.49 -7.75
N ASN A 530 -18.12 -0.35 -6.50
CA ASN A 530 -18.96 0.08 -5.40
C ASN A 530 -19.48 1.51 -5.61
N ALA A 531 -18.62 2.43 -6.06
CA ALA A 531 -19.03 3.79 -6.38
C ALA A 531 -20.05 3.82 -7.54
N LEU A 532 -19.79 3.10 -8.62
CA LEU A 532 -20.70 2.99 -9.77
C LEU A 532 -22.05 2.38 -9.34
N GLN A 533 -22.03 1.34 -8.52
CA GLN A 533 -23.25 0.70 -8.02
C GLN A 533 -24.05 1.64 -7.12
N LEU A 534 -23.40 2.40 -6.23
CA LEU A 534 -24.08 3.37 -5.38
C LEU A 534 -24.84 4.41 -6.21
N VAL A 535 -24.24 4.94 -7.28
CA VAL A 535 -24.92 5.91 -8.16
C VAL A 535 -26.09 5.27 -8.90
N ARG A 536 -25.93 4.03 -9.39
CA ARG A 536 -27.01 3.29 -10.08
C ARG A 536 -28.19 3.01 -9.14
N ASP A 537 -27.91 2.47 -7.96
CA ASP A 537 -28.91 2.10 -6.97
C ASP A 537 -29.65 3.33 -6.44
N THR A 538 -28.94 4.45 -6.19
CA THR A 538 -29.56 5.71 -5.77
C THR A 538 -30.38 6.37 -6.88
N THR A 539 -29.93 6.30 -8.13
CA THR A 539 -30.70 6.81 -9.29
C THR A 539 -32.05 6.09 -9.39
N TYR A 540 -32.03 4.76 -9.29
CA TYR A 540 -33.23 3.95 -9.35
C TYR A 540 -34.13 4.13 -8.12
N ALA A 541 -33.57 4.04 -6.91
CA ALA A 541 -34.35 4.13 -5.67
C ALA A 541 -35.06 5.48 -5.51
N ASN A 542 -34.50 6.56 -6.09
CA ASN A 542 -35.14 7.87 -6.13
C ASN A 542 -36.00 8.10 -7.38
N SER A 543 -36.14 7.11 -8.26
CA SER A 543 -36.91 7.20 -9.51
C SER A 543 -36.56 8.44 -10.35
N LEU A 544 -35.27 8.74 -10.48
CA LEU A 544 -34.82 9.93 -11.20
C LEU A 544 -35.15 9.80 -12.69
N LEU A 545 -35.77 10.83 -13.27
CA LEU A 545 -36.27 10.78 -14.64
C LEU A 545 -35.15 10.97 -15.68
N SER A 546 -35.10 10.08 -16.66
CA SER A 546 -34.24 10.19 -17.84
C SER A 546 -34.89 11.10 -18.90
N GLY A 547 -34.10 12.04 -19.43
CA GLY A 547 -34.46 12.92 -20.56
C GLY A 547 -34.44 12.23 -21.92
N PHE A 548 -34.16 10.93 -21.96
CA PHE A 548 -34.22 10.11 -23.18
C PHE A 548 -35.54 9.33 -23.32
N ASP A 549 -36.52 9.56 -22.43
CA ASP A 549 -37.82 8.85 -22.41
C ASP A 549 -37.72 7.31 -22.28
N THR A 550 -36.56 6.82 -21.80
CA THR A 550 -36.25 5.37 -21.69
C THR A 550 -36.63 4.77 -20.34
N SER A 551 -36.65 5.55 -19.26
CA SER A 551 -37.10 5.07 -17.95
C SER A 551 -38.62 5.18 -17.79
N THR A 552 -39.20 6.22 -18.40
CA THR A 552 -40.56 6.69 -18.16
C THR A 552 -41.13 7.22 -19.46
N SER A 553 -42.37 6.85 -19.80
CA SER A 553 -43.15 7.49 -20.85
C SER A 553 -44.00 8.60 -20.26
N VAL A 554 -44.12 9.71 -21.00
CA VAL A 554 -44.99 10.82 -20.61
C VAL A 554 -46.24 10.80 -21.48
N GLU A 555 -47.38 10.49 -20.86
CA GLU A 555 -48.65 10.32 -21.56
C GLU A 555 -49.61 11.48 -21.25
N LEU A 556 -50.26 11.98 -22.30
CA LEU A 556 -51.29 12.99 -22.24
C LEU A 556 -52.67 12.35 -22.36
N PHE A 557 -53.49 12.54 -21.34
CA PHE A 557 -54.90 12.15 -21.38
C PHE A 557 -55.75 13.40 -21.39
N SER A 558 -56.53 13.61 -22.46
CA SER A 558 -57.55 14.65 -22.46
C SER A 558 -58.60 14.32 -21.40
N ILE A 559 -58.79 15.23 -20.45
CA ILE A 559 -59.92 15.18 -19.51
C ILE A 559 -61.13 15.84 -20.19
N ASN A 560 -60.88 16.96 -20.90
CA ASN A 560 -61.82 17.67 -21.77
C ASN A 560 -61.05 18.56 -22.76
N GLU A 561 -61.75 19.37 -23.57
CA GLU A 561 -61.15 20.22 -24.61
C GLU A 561 -60.09 21.22 -24.11
N LYS A 562 -60.05 21.54 -22.81
CA LYS A 562 -59.14 22.55 -22.24
C LYS A 562 -58.18 22.00 -21.19
N LEU A 563 -58.39 20.76 -20.73
CA LEU A 563 -57.63 20.17 -19.63
C LEU A 563 -57.04 18.83 -20.04
N PHE A 564 -55.73 18.73 -19.87
CA PHE A 564 -54.98 17.50 -20.06
C PHE A 564 -54.41 17.03 -18.72
N LYS A 565 -54.55 15.73 -18.46
CA LYS A 565 -53.80 15.04 -17.41
C LYS A 565 -52.49 14.55 -18.02
N VAL A 566 -51.37 15.00 -17.44
CA VAL A 566 -50.05 14.42 -17.72
C VAL A 566 -49.82 13.29 -16.74
N SER A 567 -49.54 12.08 -17.26
CA SER A 567 -49.17 10.92 -16.44
C SER A 567 -47.78 10.45 -16.80
N LEU A 568 -46.98 10.17 -15.79
CA LEU A 568 -45.66 9.55 -15.94
C LEU A 568 -45.83 8.05 -15.72
N LEU A 569 -45.61 7.25 -16.75
CA LEU A 569 -45.73 5.80 -16.69
C LEU A 569 -44.37 5.12 -16.82
N PRO A 570 -44.04 4.12 -15.99
CA PRO A 570 -42.80 3.37 -16.14
C PRO A 570 -42.75 2.68 -17.51
N ARG A 571 -41.61 2.78 -18.18
CA ARG A 571 -41.39 2.07 -19.45
C ARG A 571 -41.39 0.57 -19.25
N ARG A 572 -41.85 -0.14 -20.28
CA ARG A 572 -41.83 -1.60 -20.38
C ARG A 572 -40.91 -1.99 -21.51
N TYR A 573 -40.00 -2.92 -21.23
CA TYR A 573 -39.10 -3.49 -22.22
C TYR A 573 -39.45 -4.96 -22.39
N ASN A 574 -39.45 -5.44 -23.63
CA ASN A 574 -39.90 -6.79 -24.01
C ASN A 574 -41.34 -7.11 -23.58
N LEU A 575 -42.29 -6.96 -24.52
CA LEU A 575 -43.73 -7.18 -24.33
C LEU A 575 -44.12 -8.59 -23.85
N SER A 576 -43.25 -9.59 -24.05
CA SER A 576 -43.48 -10.96 -23.60
C SER A 576 -43.12 -11.19 -22.12
N THR A 577 -42.39 -10.24 -21.51
CA THR A 577 -42.00 -10.26 -20.09
C THR A 577 -42.70 -9.14 -19.32
N SER A 578 -42.96 -9.34 -18.02
CA SER A 578 -43.43 -8.28 -17.11
C SER A 578 -42.32 -7.29 -16.70
N CYS A 579 -41.24 -7.15 -17.49
CA CYS A 579 -40.11 -6.29 -17.18
C CYS A 579 -40.50 -4.82 -17.35
N THR A 580 -40.57 -4.11 -16.24
CA THR A 580 -40.87 -2.67 -16.23
C THR A 580 -39.81 -1.94 -15.43
N CYS A 581 -39.48 -0.71 -15.84
CA CYS A 581 -38.49 0.12 -15.17
C CYS A 581 -38.88 0.52 -13.74
N TYR A 582 -40.09 0.21 -13.31
CA TYR A 582 -40.54 0.35 -11.92
C TYR A 582 -40.19 -0.86 -11.05
N ASN A 583 -40.13 -2.06 -11.63
CA ASN A 583 -39.83 -3.29 -10.90
C ASN A 583 -38.35 -3.66 -10.98
N ASP A 584 -37.71 -3.40 -12.12
CA ASP A 584 -36.32 -3.77 -12.39
C ASP A 584 -35.65 -2.69 -13.26
N PRO A 585 -34.61 -1.99 -12.78
CA PRO A 585 -33.90 -0.98 -13.57
C PRO A 585 -33.03 -1.59 -14.67
N THR A 586 -32.80 -2.91 -14.65
CA THR A 586 -31.94 -3.62 -15.60
C THR A 586 -32.70 -4.15 -16.82
N CYS A 587 -33.98 -3.80 -16.96
CA CYS A 587 -34.78 -4.13 -18.14
C CYS A 587 -34.16 -3.53 -19.41
N ILE A 588 -34.02 -4.36 -20.44
CA ILE A 588 -33.41 -4.02 -21.73
C ILE A 588 -34.14 -4.70 -22.90
N GLU A 589 -33.95 -4.17 -24.11
CA GLU A 589 -34.26 -4.84 -25.38
C GLU A 589 -33.20 -4.48 -26.45
N PRO A 590 -33.05 -5.28 -27.53
CA PRO A 590 -32.09 -4.97 -28.58
C PRO A 590 -32.34 -3.59 -29.19
N ALA A 591 -31.29 -2.80 -29.37
CA ALA A 591 -31.41 -1.50 -30.01
C ALA A 591 -31.51 -1.68 -31.52
N GLY A 592 -32.35 -0.87 -32.17
CA GLY A 592 -32.54 -0.93 -33.62
C GLY A 592 -32.88 0.41 -34.23
N ILE A 593 -32.79 0.49 -35.55
CA ILE A 593 -33.26 1.60 -36.37
C ILE A 593 -34.66 1.23 -36.88
N TYR A 594 -35.63 2.12 -36.72
CA TYR A 594 -37.03 1.89 -37.07
C TYR A 594 -37.52 2.87 -38.14
N ASN A 595 -38.53 2.44 -38.91
CA ASN A 595 -39.17 3.33 -39.87
C ASN A 595 -40.15 4.29 -39.18
N ASN A 596 -40.07 5.58 -39.53
CA ASN A 596 -40.92 6.64 -38.99
C ASN A 596 -42.34 6.63 -39.61
N GLU A 597 -42.50 6.19 -40.87
CA GLU A 597 -43.77 6.33 -41.60
C GLU A 597 -44.81 5.25 -41.25
N SER A 598 -44.36 4.06 -40.82
CA SER A 598 -45.20 2.86 -40.67
C SER A 598 -45.31 2.34 -39.24
N LYS A 599 -45.16 3.20 -38.22
CA LYS A 599 -45.32 2.84 -36.80
C LYS A 599 -44.51 1.60 -36.37
N MET A 600 -43.18 1.77 -36.20
CA MET A 600 -42.29 0.82 -35.48
C MET A 600 -41.85 -0.44 -36.25
N SER A 601 -41.80 -0.47 -37.58
CA SER A 601 -41.14 -1.58 -38.29
C SER A 601 -39.61 -1.46 -38.17
N LEU A 602 -38.96 -2.49 -37.62
CA LEU A 602 -37.51 -2.59 -37.49
C LEU A 602 -36.85 -2.66 -38.87
N ILE A 603 -35.93 -1.73 -39.16
CA ILE A 603 -35.11 -1.68 -40.38
C ILE A 603 -33.83 -2.47 -40.17
N TYR A 604 -33.16 -2.24 -39.03
CA TYR A 604 -31.86 -2.84 -38.73
C TYR A 604 -31.66 -2.91 -37.22
N GLU A 605 -31.36 -4.09 -36.70
CA GLU A 605 -30.94 -4.28 -35.32
C GLU A 605 -29.43 -4.02 -35.21
N ILE A 606 -28.99 -3.29 -34.18
CA ILE A 606 -27.57 -3.03 -33.95
C ILE A 606 -26.98 -4.20 -33.16
N PRO A 607 -26.10 -5.03 -33.75
CA PRO A 607 -25.65 -6.27 -33.12
C PRO A 607 -24.99 -6.03 -31.76
N GLY A 608 -25.53 -6.66 -30.72
CA GLY A 608 -24.94 -6.62 -29.37
C GLY A 608 -25.06 -5.27 -28.65
N ILE A 609 -25.85 -4.33 -29.16
CA ILE A 609 -26.20 -3.08 -28.47
C ILE A 609 -27.65 -3.13 -28.00
N TYR A 610 -27.90 -2.63 -26.78
CA TYR A 610 -29.21 -2.63 -26.15
C TYR A 610 -29.67 -1.21 -25.82
N VAL A 611 -31.00 -1.06 -25.67
CA VAL A 611 -31.66 0.05 -25.00
C VAL A 611 -32.27 -0.48 -23.69
N GLY A 612 -32.42 0.37 -22.68
CA GLY A 612 -33.00 0.00 -21.40
C GLY A 612 -33.35 1.21 -20.55
N CYS A 613 -33.83 0.97 -19.33
CA CYS A 613 -34.37 2.01 -18.45
C CYS A 613 -33.44 3.21 -18.29
N TYR A 614 -32.15 2.93 -18.05
CA TYR A 614 -31.09 3.93 -17.98
C TYR A 614 -29.97 3.58 -18.96
N MET A 615 -29.34 4.60 -19.54
CA MET A 615 -28.28 4.43 -20.55
C MET A 615 -27.09 3.63 -20.01
N VAL A 616 -26.75 3.79 -18.72
CA VAL A 616 -25.68 3.02 -18.08
C VAL A 616 -26.04 1.54 -17.98
N GLU A 617 -27.29 1.18 -17.68
CA GLU A 617 -27.72 -0.22 -17.66
C GLU A 617 -27.67 -0.85 -19.05
N ALA A 618 -28.19 -0.13 -20.05
CA ALA A 618 -28.17 -0.54 -21.44
C ALA A 618 -26.72 -0.74 -21.95
N THR A 619 -25.83 0.21 -21.62
CA THR A 619 -24.41 0.16 -22.00
C THR A 619 -23.70 -1.01 -21.33
N LEU A 620 -23.88 -1.21 -20.01
CA LEU A 620 -23.22 -2.31 -19.27
C LEU A 620 -23.64 -3.70 -19.78
N LYS A 621 -24.87 -3.83 -20.28
CA LYS A 621 -25.40 -5.07 -20.87
C LYS A 621 -24.99 -5.28 -22.33
N SER A 622 -24.67 -4.19 -23.03
CA SER A 622 -24.18 -4.22 -24.42
C SER A 622 -22.78 -4.82 -24.51
N SER A 623 -22.38 -5.22 -25.71
CA SER A 623 -21.06 -5.73 -26.06
C SER A 623 -20.42 -4.85 -27.14
N LEU A 624 -19.12 -4.99 -27.36
CA LEU A 624 -18.41 -4.23 -28.38
C LEU A 624 -18.35 -4.95 -29.74
N ALA A 625 -19.06 -6.07 -29.90
CA ALA A 625 -18.99 -6.94 -31.08
C ALA A 625 -19.23 -6.20 -32.40
N PHE A 626 -20.23 -5.31 -32.43
CA PHE A 626 -20.53 -4.46 -33.58
C PHE A 626 -19.33 -3.63 -34.04
N LEU A 627 -18.49 -3.17 -33.11
CA LEU A 627 -17.36 -2.28 -33.41
C LEU A 627 -16.17 -2.98 -34.06
N TYR A 628 -16.12 -4.31 -34.04
CA TYR A 628 -15.05 -5.10 -34.65
C TYR A 628 -15.35 -5.51 -36.09
N ASN A 629 -16.56 -5.24 -36.61
CA ASN A 629 -16.98 -5.65 -37.94
C ASN A 629 -17.19 -4.45 -38.86
N GLN A 630 -16.21 -4.20 -39.75
CA GLN A 630 -16.27 -3.08 -40.70
C GLN A 630 -17.51 -3.17 -41.61
N SER A 631 -17.92 -4.36 -42.04
CA SER A 631 -19.10 -4.52 -42.91
C SER A 631 -20.40 -4.10 -42.20
N GLU A 632 -20.53 -4.37 -40.89
CA GLU A 632 -21.71 -3.93 -40.12
C GLU A 632 -21.68 -2.41 -39.89
N ILE A 633 -20.50 -1.85 -39.62
CA ILE A 633 -20.31 -0.40 -39.48
C ILE A 633 -20.65 0.31 -40.80
N ASP A 634 -20.21 -0.21 -41.94
CA ASP A 634 -20.49 0.38 -43.25
C ASP A 634 -21.99 0.30 -43.59
N LYS A 635 -22.64 -0.84 -43.31
CA LYS A 635 -24.09 -0.99 -43.47
C LYS A 635 -24.87 -0.02 -42.58
N PHE A 636 -24.48 0.11 -41.32
CA PHE A 636 -25.05 1.09 -40.40
C PHE A 636 -24.92 2.53 -40.94
N ARG A 637 -23.75 2.86 -41.51
CA ARG A 637 -23.50 4.19 -42.08
C ARG A 637 -24.34 4.45 -43.32
N GLU A 638 -24.51 3.46 -44.20
CA GLU A 638 -25.38 3.57 -45.37
C GLU A 638 -26.83 3.89 -44.97
N ILE A 639 -27.37 3.14 -43.99
CA ILE A 639 -28.73 3.33 -43.48
C ILE A 639 -28.92 4.74 -42.93
N ILE A 640 -27.95 5.22 -42.16
CA ILE A 640 -28.01 6.54 -41.54
C ILE A 640 -27.73 7.69 -42.53
N GLN A 641 -26.87 7.48 -43.54
CA GLN A 641 -26.59 8.49 -44.55
C GLN A 641 -27.80 8.75 -45.44
N PHE A 642 -28.63 7.75 -45.72
CA PHE A 642 -29.92 7.92 -46.37
C PHE A 642 -30.82 8.92 -45.63
N ASP A 643 -30.64 9.07 -44.31
CA ASP A 643 -31.43 9.96 -43.47
C ASP A 643 -30.88 11.40 -43.35
N LEU A 644 -29.69 11.71 -43.87
CA LEU A 644 -29.05 13.02 -43.70
C LEU A 644 -29.16 13.87 -44.98
N TYR A 645 -29.71 15.10 -44.85
CA TYR A 645 -29.67 16.13 -45.91
C TYR A 645 -28.29 16.86 -46.01
N SER A 646 -27.24 16.40 -45.30
CA SER A 646 -25.97 17.13 -45.18
C SER A 646 -24.72 16.26 -45.36
N HIS A 647 -23.74 16.83 -46.07
CA HIS A 647 -22.42 16.30 -46.47
C HIS A 647 -21.42 15.92 -45.35
N ILE A 648 -21.87 15.44 -44.18
CA ILE A 648 -20.94 15.04 -43.11
C ILE A 648 -20.33 13.68 -43.47
N GLN A 649 -19.11 13.68 -44.02
CA GLN A 649 -18.30 12.49 -44.26
C GLN A 649 -17.56 12.08 -42.98
N TRP A 650 -18.14 11.07 -42.36
CA TRP A 650 -17.83 10.43 -41.08
C TRP A 650 -16.73 9.40 -40.86
N THR A 651 -15.62 9.31 -41.59
CA THR A 651 -14.86 8.02 -41.70
C THR A 651 -14.50 7.40 -40.33
N THR A 652 -15.06 6.22 -40.05
CA THR A 652 -14.78 5.44 -38.84
C THR A 652 -14.33 4.05 -39.23
N THR A 653 -13.18 3.64 -38.73
CA THR A 653 -12.63 2.29 -38.91
C THR A 653 -13.04 1.39 -37.75
N ALA A 654 -13.32 0.14 -38.06
CA ALA A 654 -13.54 -0.91 -37.06
C ALA A 654 -12.34 -1.04 -36.11
N LEU A 655 -12.63 -1.50 -34.90
CA LEU A 655 -11.63 -1.90 -33.93
C LEU A 655 -10.81 -3.08 -34.47
N ASN A 656 -9.53 -3.12 -34.09
CA ASN A 656 -8.62 -4.13 -34.58
C ASN A 656 -8.84 -5.46 -33.84
N ALA A 657 -9.48 -6.43 -34.51
CA ALA A 657 -9.71 -7.77 -33.98
C ALA A 657 -8.42 -8.59 -33.81
N SER A 658 -7.32 -8.21 -34.47
CA SER A 658 -6.01 -8.86 -34.34
C SER A 658 -5.18 -8.30 -33.19
N GLN A 659 -5.58 -7.16 -32.61
CA GLN A 659 -4.95 -6.64 -31.39
C GLN A 659 -5.30 -7.54 -30.21
N TYR A 660 -4.32 -7.81 -29.35
CA TYR A 660 -4.56 -8.58 -28.12
C TYR A 660 -5.64 -7.91 -27.27
N SER A 661 -6.64 -8.70 -26.87
CA SER A 661 -7.59 -8.35 -25.84
C SER A 661 -7.80 -9.57 -24.95
N GLN A 662 -7.91 -9.36 -23.64
CA GLN A 662 -8.27 -10.42 -22.71
C GLN A 662 -9.78 -10.76 -22.75
N TYR A 663 -10.57 -9.97 -23.48
CA TYR A 663 -12.02 -10.12 -23.60
C TYR A 663 -12.41 -10.66 -24.97
N ASN A 664 -13.51 -11.43 -25.00
CA ASN A 664 -14.14 -11.78 -26.26
C ASN A 664 -14.92 -10.56 -26.78
N GLN A 665 -15.10 -10.45 -28.09
CA GLN A 665 -15.87 -9.37 -28.72
C GLN A 665 -17.32 -9.32 -28.23
N THR A 666 -17.89 -10.46 -27.85
CA THR A 666 -19.26 -10.59 -27.28
C THR A 666 -19.31 -10.39 -25.77
N THR A 667 -18.18 -10.16 -25.09
CA THR A 667 -18.15 -9.91 -23.65
C THR A 667 -18.98 -8.65 -23.32
N PRO A 668 -19.94 -8.73 -22.38
CA PRO A 668 -20.66 -7.55 -21.93
C PRO A 668 -19.71 -6.49 -21.38
N ILE A 669 -19.95 -5.23 -21.73
CA ILE A 669 -19.15 -4.07 -21.32
C ILE A 669 -19.01 -4.03 -19.80
N LYS A 670 -20.02 -4.49 -19.03
CA LYS A 670 -19.93 -4.65 -17.57
C LYS A 670 -18.63 -5.32 -17.11
N PHE A 671 -18.21 -6.42 -17.74
CA PHE A 671 -17.02 -7.16 -17.30
C PHE A 671 -15.72 -6.45 -17.66
N ILE A 672 -15.71 -5.72 -18.78
CA ILE A 672 -14.60 -4.85 -19.18
C ILE A 672 -14.47 -3.69 -18.15
N MET A 673 -15.59 -3.10 -17.76
CA MET A 673 -15.65 -1.97 -16.82
C MET A 673 -15.33 -2.37 -15.38
N GLN A 674 -15.72 -3.58 -14.94
CA GLN A 674 -15.34 -4.13 -13.64
C GLN A 674 -13.82 -4.28 -13.49
N LYS A 675 -13.10 -4.33 -14.60
CA LYS A 675 -11.64 -4.38 -14.67
C LYS A 675 -11.02 -3.03 -15.08
N LEU A 676 -11.73 -1.93 -14.84
CA LEU A 676 -11.28 -0.56 -15.14
C LEU A 676 -10.84 -0.41 -16.60
N THR A 677 -11.49 -1.12 -17.53
CA THR A 677 -11.12 -1.17 -18.96
C THR A 677 -9.66 -1.55 -19.22
N THR A 678 -8.98 -2.19 -18.27
CA THR A 678 -7.58 -2.59 -18.44
C THR A 678 -7.48 -3.88 -19.26
N GLU A 679 -6.50 -3.97 -20.15
CA GLU A 679 -6.20 -5.17 -20.94
C GLU A 679 -5.09 -6.00 -20.31
N SER A 680 -4.05 -5.31 -19.84
CA SER A 680 -2.92 -5.93 -19.16
C SER A 680 -2.17 -4.93 -18.28
N TRP A 681 -1.47 -5.47 -17.28
CA TRP A 681 -0.58 -4.72 -16.40
C TRP A 681 0.87 -5.11 -16.68
N HIS A 682 1.67 -4.13 -17.10
CA HIS A 682 3.12 -4.30 -17.22
C HIS A 682 3.76 -4.03 -15.87
N LYS A 683 4.28 -5.09 -15.23
CA LYS A 683 4.96 -5.05 -13.94
C LYS A 683 6.44 -5.37 -14.08
N SER A 684 7.29 -4.62 -13.38
CA SER A 684 8.72 -4.89 -13.25
C SER A 684 9.16 -4.60 -11.81
N ILE A 685 9.90 -5.54 -11.21
CA ILE A 685 10.43 -5.43 -9.84
C ILE A 685 11.95 -5.51 -9.92
N ASN A 686 12.64 -4.49 -9.44
CA ASN A 686 14.10 -4.38 -9.52
C ASN A 686 14.74 -4.59 -8.14
N TYR A 687 15.27 -5.80 -7.91
CA TYR A 687 15.93 -6.13 -6.65
C TYR A 687 17.18 -5.29 -6.37
N SER A 688 17.96 -4.95 -7.41
CA SER A 688 19.16 -4.11 -7.25
C SER A 688 18.80 -2.70 -6.77
N ALA A 689 17.74 -2.12 -7.34
CA ALA A 689 17.23 -0.83 -6.89
C ALA A 689 16.71 -0.89 -5.45
N TYR A 690 15.97 -1.94 -5.08
CA TYR A 690 15.56 -2.18 -3.69
C TYR A 690 16.75 -2.29 -2.74
N TYR A 691 17.76 -3.11 -3.08
CA TYR A 691 18.94 -3.31 -2.25
C TYR A 691 19.71 -1.99 -2.04
N LYS A 692 19.86 -1.21 -3.11
CA LYS A 692 20.50 0.12 -3.05
C LYS A 692 19.74 1.08 -2.13
N GLN A 693 18.40 1.05 -2.14
CA GLN A 693 17.58 1.91 -1.29
C GLN A 693 17.59 1.44 0.17
N CYS A 694 17.51 0.13 0.42
CA CYS A 694 17.65 -0.46 1.76
C CYS A 694 18.99 -0.08 2.41
N HIS A 695 20.06 -0.02 1.60
CA HIS A 695 21.40 0.40 2.01
C HIS A 695 21.87 -0.29 3.30
N PRO A 696 22.27 -1.57 3.24
CA PRO A 696 22.59 -2.33 4.44
C PRO A 696 23.82 -1.78 5.16
N ILE A 697 23.66 -1.50 6.47
CA ILE A 697 24.71 -0.93 7.32
C ILE A 697 25.84 -1.95 7.55
N GLU A 698 25.43 -3.16 7.89
CA GLU A 698 26.31 -4.31 8.14
C GLU A 698 25.55 -5.60 7.83
N CYS A 699 26.26 -6.69 7.52
CA CYS A 699 25.72 -8.04 7.52
C CYS A 699 26.40 -8.86 8.60
N LYS A 700 25.61 -9.54 9.43
CA LYS A 700 26.06 -10.49 10.44
C LYS A 700 25.62 -11.89 10.08
N TYR A 701 26.50 -12.87 10.24
CA TYR A 701 26.14 -14.28 10.14
C TYR A 701 26.89 -15.11 11.18
N ILE A 702 26.27 -16.22 11.58
CA ILE A 702 26.80 -17.13 12.60
C ILE A 702 27.19 -18.44 11.92
N TYR A 703 28.40 -18.91 12.21
CA TYR A 703 28.86 -20.25 11.81
C TYR A 703 29.53 -20.97 12.98
N TYR A 704 29.45 -22.30 12.95
CA TYR A 704 29.93 -23.17 14.02
C TYR A 704 31.39 -23.56 13.77
N VAL A 705 32.25 -23.28 14.74
CA VAL A 705 33.68 -23.63 14.67
C VAL A 705 34.02 -24.59 15.81
N LYS A 706 34.69 -25.70 15.47
CA LYS A 706 35.32 -26.58 16.45
C LYS A 706 36.58 -25.90 17.00
N TYR A 707 36.92 -26.11 18.26
CA TYR A 707 38.16 -25.57 18.82
C TYR A 707 39.38 -25.98 17.98
N ASP A 708 40.27 -25.01 17.74
CA ASP A 708 41.58 -25.29 17.18
C ASP A 708 42.31 -26.28 18.10
N ILE A 709 42.97 -27.28 17.51
CA ILE A 709 43.79 -28.25 18.25
C ILE A 709 44.77 -27.53 19.17
N ILE A 710 45.31 -26.38 18.76
CA ILE A 710 46.21 -25.57 19.59
C ILE A 710 45.47 -24.97 20.79
N TYR A 711 44.24 -24.49 20.62
CA TYR A 711 43.42 -23.97 21.71
C TYR A 711 43.02 -25.08 22.70
N ILE A 712 42.65 -26.25 22.19
CA ILE A 712 42.35 -27.44 23.01
C ILE A 712 43.60 -27.80 23.83
N ILE A 713 44.76 -27.90 23.20
CA ILE A 713 46.02 -28.26 23.87
C ILE A 713 46.41 -27.21 24.91
N THR A 714 46.33 -25.91 24.60
CA THR A 714 46.70 -24.82 25.53
C THR A 714 45.76 -24.71 26.72
N THR A 715 44.45 -24.90 26.50
CA THR A 715 43.45 -24.89 27.58
C THR A 715 43.61 -26.12 28.47
N ILE A 716 43.81 -27.30 27.89
CA ILE A 716 44.05 -28.54 28.63
C ILE A 716 45.37 -28.46 29.42
N THR A 717 46.45 -27.94 28.83
CA THR A 717 47.74 -27.80 29.53
C THR A 717 47.67 -26.79 30.68
N GLY A 718 46.94 -25.67 30.52
CA GLY A 718 46.68 -24.71 31.59
C GLY A 718 45.84 -25.31 32.73
N LEU A 719 44.76 -26.04 32.39
CA LEU A 719 43.91 -26.73 33.37
C LEU A 719 44.64 -27.86 34.10
N ILE A 720 45.48 -28.64 33.39
CA ILE A 720 46.33 -29.68 33.99
C ILE A 720 47.26 -29.08 35.04
N GLY A 721 47.84 -27.90 34.80
CA GLY A 721 48.67 -27.20 35.78
C GLY A 721 47.92 -26.88 37.07
N GLY A 722 46.68 -26.39 36.96
CA GLY A 722 45.80 -26.13 38.10
C GLY A 722 45.36 -27.39 38.84
N LEU A 723 44.90 -28.41 38.09
CA LEU A 723 44.45 -29.71 38.61
C LEU A 723 45.56 -30.46 39.37
N VAL A 724 46.76 -30.51 38.81
CA VAL A 724 47.91 -31.14 39.47
C VAL A 724 48.24 -30.45 40.80
N THR A 725 48.18 -29.11 40.83
CA THR A 725 48.47 -28.32 42.03
C THR A 725 47.40 -28.54 43.11
N PHE A 726 46.13 -28.54 42.71
CA PHE A 726 45.00 -28.81 43.60
C PHE A 726 45.04 -30.24 44.17
N TYR A 727 45.29 -31.25 43.33
CA TYR A 727 45.39 -32.64 43.78
C TYR A 727 46.60 -32.90 44.68
N TYR A 728 47.72 -32.20 44.46
CA TYR A 728 48.85 -32.28 45.38
C TYR A 728 48.53 -31.79 46.79
N TRP A 729 47.56 -30.89 46.93
CA TRP A 729 47.16 -30.31 48.20
C TRP A 729 46.01 -31.11 48.86
N ILE A 730 45.00 -31.48 48.07
CA ILE A 730 43.80 -32.16 48.57
C ILE A 730 44.01 -33.65 48.87
N ILE A 731 44.74 -34.39 48.04
CA ILE A 731 44.83 -35.87 48.18
C ILE A 731 45.51 -36.30 49.50
N PRO A 732 46.60 -35.66 49.96
CA PRO A 732 47.16 -35.95 51.27
C PRO A 732 46.20 -35.61 52.43
N LEU A 733 45.39 -34.57 52.25
CA LEU A 733 44.39 -34.10 53.21
C LEU A 733 43.22 -35.10 53.34
N ILE A 734 42.73 -35.59 52.21
CA ILE A 734 41.70 -36.64 52.13
C ILE A 734 42.22 -37.93 52.74
N ILE A 735 43.46 -38.35 52.47
CA ILE A 735 44.02 -39.59 53.04
C ILE A 735 44.18 -39.47 54.56
N LYS A 736 44.61 -38.30 55.06
CA LYS A 736 44.62 -38.01 56.50
C LYS A 736 43.22 -38.06 57.13
N LEU A 737 42.19 -37.58 56.42
CA LEU A 737 40.80 -37.61 56.88
C LEU A 737 40.19 -39.03 56.85
N ILE A 738 40.41 -39.78 55.77
CA ILE A 738 39.99 -41.19 55.63
C ILE A 738 40.65 -42.03 56.72
N ARG A 739 41.93 -41.80 57.01
CA ARG A 739 42.65 -42.47 58.09
C ARG A 739 42.07 -42.13 59.46
N ARG A 740 41.75 -40.86 59.73
CA ARG A 740 41.06 -40.44 60.98
C ARG A 740 39.68 -41.10 61.11
N TYR A 741 38.97 -41.28 60.01
CA TYR A 741 37.67 -41.95 59.98
C TYR A 741 37.77 -43.47 60.19
N CYS A 742 38.73 -44.14 59.54
CA CYS A 742 38.98 -45.58 59.71
C CYS A 742 39.50 -45.92 61.12
N LEU A 743 40.37 -45.09 61.70
CA LEU A 743 40.87 -45.24 63.08
C LEU A 743 39.77 -45.04 64.14
N ARG A 744 38.78 -44.17 63.89
CA ARG A 744 37.59 -44.04 64.74
C ARG A 744 36.66 -45.26 64.65
N ARG A 745 36.65 -45.97 63.51
CA ARG A 745 35.80 -47.14 63.31
C ARG A 745 36.39 -48.40 63.96
N THR A 746 37.71 -48.55 64.01
CA THR A 746 38.39 -49.66 64.71
C THR A 746 38.37 -49.54 66.24
N HIS A 747 38.23 -48.33 66.80
CA HIS A 747 38.06 -48.14 68.26
C HIS A 747 36.64 -48.46 68.76
N ASN A 748 35.64 -48.46 67.88
CA ASN A 748 34.24 -48.78 68.24
C ASN A 748 33.89 -50.27 68.09
N THR A 749 34.79 -51.11 67.57
CA THR A 749 34.58 -52.57 67.43
C THR A 749 35.33 -53.42 68.47
N THR A 750 36.12 -52.82 69.38
CA THR A 750 36.87 -53.55 70.42
C THR A 750 36.33 -53.41 71.85
N ASN A 751 35.15 -52.79 72.04
CA ASN A 751 34.44 -52.78 73.33
C ASN A 751 33.17 -53.64 73.25
N GLN A 752 33.32 -54.97 73.19
CA GLN A 752 32.30 -55.92 73.64
C GLN A 752 32.91 -57.32 73.82
N VAL A 753 33.69 -57.53 74.88
CA VAL A 753 33.84 -58.83 75.54
C VAL A 753 33.96 -58.56 77.05
N THR A 754 32.99 -59.05 77.82
CA THR A 754 32.92 -59.04 79.29
C THR A 754 33.87 -60.06 79.91
N PRO A 755 34.53 -59.77 81.05
CA PRO A 755 35.18 -60.78 81.89
C PRO A 755 34.33 -61.13 83.13
N ILE A 756 34.48 -62.37 83.61
CA ILE A 756 33.98 -62.84 84.91
C ILE A 756 35.21 -63.16 85.77
N GLU A 757 35.24 -62.66 87.01
CA GLU A 757 35.85 -63.31 88.17
C GLU A 757 35.14 -62.85 89.47
N THR A 758 34.47 -63.81 90.12
CA THR A 758 34.40 -64.19 91.57
C THR A 758 35.14 -63.29 92.62
N ILE A 759 34.74 -63.05 93.89
CA ILE A 759 33.99 -63.75 94.98
C ILE A 759 33.76 -62.72 96.13
N SER A 760 32.69 -62.84 96.94
CA SER A 760 32.80 -62.84 98.43
C SER A 760 31.48 -63.27 99.10
N LEU A 761 31.63 -64.08 100.15
CA LEU A 761 30.59 -64.49 101.09
C LEU A 761 30.17 -63.30 101.97
N ASN A 762 28.87 -63.02 102.00
CA ASN A 762 27.99 -63.14 103.18
C ASN A 762 26.53 -63.14 102.73
#